data_AF-A0A6S6TF45-F1
#
_entry.id   AF-A0A6S6TF45-F1
#
_cell.length_a   1.000
_cell.length_b   1.000
_cell.length_c   1.000
_cell.angle_alpha   90.00
_cell.angle_beta   90.00
_cell.angle_gamma   90.00
#
_symmetry.space_group_name_H-M   'P 1'
#
loop_
_entity.id
_entity.type
_entity.pdbx_description
1 polymer ?
#
loop_
_entity_poly.entity_id
_entity_poly.type
_entity_poly.pdbx_seq_one_letter_code
_entity_poly.pdbx_strand_id
1 'polypeptide(L)'
;MSQIPTRRTEFLQRYATIELDLSNGQVIQQLSQAGLSRTDLRELTSKDGHRLVMISGKLREVANTSRNNRINAEEAFFFFEEKDKNGTWDSVDPDNTNNPNQMELVKRIRILGEAFEQQLAGNSSSTPNNNMGNNTSGSGTTAADGSIRVPKLADLTLDAANQFFAQHPGQCYDRPLPATQYTVKANAAKALWDDDSLQNNRDLLTKLIQVGDNWEEVPTHIRQDSDIRPIAYQNSWQSKQRDLLRYMLPGEWFIGSSHHNPGNRQITRQVMQDEEKGLEMLKFSITHIRNYIGIRDTRGKPGMVGTDSPRSYANKNSAGHVNPKNYPALIWRVRFLEGITPAEQRAYINNIRTWSMLMHKVTKFPPDYNGTDNLMTNTMDKVVGFGADVLDALSGSRSSLNKLHQKSAQVYCSESGMHLALNLGLNAPLNKQTVSQLFGASTWPKVLSMVNEGRNFWKNGKHLDYYGSGSDGYVQNSEQNRMVDMEEAPDWLKPLKERMSSRPLSAGGLVFRPWDSADMIEHFIKTAVPRKGRETWAVSNTQAELLGWAKPGIFHSLGFGHNNPPPPPLVMLFDTIISKVRQTYDSYDAFRAAIQPELMAAQQIVAPKSGGEGAFVPPHMVTSIEGDADELIALEPVGQLFHIDTLQKT
;
A
#
# COMPACT_ATOMS: atom_id res chain seq x y z
N MET A 1 -0.89 2.00 55.32
CA MET A 1 -0.58 1.62 53.93
C MET A 1 -1.78 0.86 53.40
N SER A 2 -2.46 1.35 52.37
CA SER A 2 -3.55 0.57 51.78
C SER A 2 -2.96 -0.70 51.20
N GLN A 3 -3.46 -1.87 51.60
CA GLN A 3 -3.09 -3.10 50.92
C GLN A 3 -3.54 -2.98 49.46
N ILE A 4 -2.60 -3.06 48.53
CA ILE A 4 -2.90 -3.11 47.10
C ILE A 4 -3.70 -4.39 46.86
N PRO A 5 -4.93 -4.29 46.32
CA PRO A 5 -5.74 -5.47 46.06
C PRO A 5 -5.03 -6.35 45.04
N THR A 6 -4.85 -7.63 45.34
CA THR A 6 -4.25 -8.60 44.41
C THR A 6 -5.30 -9.46 43.73
N ARG A 7 -6.57 -9.35 44.17
CA ARG A 7 -7.72 -9.94 43.51
C ARG A 7 -8.16 -9.07 42.35
N ARG A 8 -8.47 -9.71 41.23
CA ARG A 8 -8.82 -9.05 39.99
C ARG A 8 -9.98 -8.08 40.17
N THR A 9 -11.13 -8.52 40.68
CA THR A 9 -12.31 -7.66 40.87
C THR A 9 -11.99 -6.40 41.68
N GLU A 10 -11.24 -6.55 42.76
CA GLU A 10 -10.86 -5.46 43.66
C GLU A 10 -9.84 -4.51 43.01
N PHE A 11 -8.85 -5.05 42.29
CA PHE A 11 -7.85 -4.27 41.55
C PHE A 11 -8.48 -3.46 40.41
N LEU A 12 -9.34 -4.10 39.61
CA LEU A 12 -10.05 -3.44 38.53
C LEU A 12 -10.98 -2.35 39.05
N GLN A 13 -11.74 -2.63 40.11
CA GLN A 13 -12.62 -1.64 40.72
C GLN A 13 -11.84 -0.43 41.25
N ARG A 14 -10.68 -0.66 41.86
CA ARG A 14 -9.86 0.40 42.46
C ARG A 14 -9.19 1.30 41.43
N TYR A 15 -8.77 0.74 40.30
CA TYR A 15 -7.97 1.46 39.29
C TYR A 15 -8.68 1.63 37.95
N ALA A 16 -10.01 1.50 37.91
CA ALA A 16 -10.83 1.50 36.68
C ALA A 16 -10.63 2.72 35.77
N THR A 17 -10.27 3.88 36.34
CA THR A 17 -10.16 5.16 35.63
C THR A 17 -8.72 5.58 35.34
N ILE A 18 -7.74 4.77 35.72
CA ILE A 18 -6.32 5.13 35.64
C ILE A 18 -5.65 4.42 34.47
N GLU A 19 -4.76 5.13 33.79
CA GLU A 19 -3.87 4.57 32.78
C GLU A 19 -2.42 4.95 33.08
N LEU A 20 -1.51 4.01 32.86
CA LEU A 20 -0.07 4.24 32.89
C LEU A 20 0.43 4.49 31.48
N ASP A 21 1.20 5.57 31.28
CA ASP A 21 1.89 5.84 30.02
C ASP A 21 3.24 5.12 29.98
N LEU A 22 3.29 4.00 29.27
CA LEU A 22 4.46 3.15 29.09
C LEU A 22 5.51 3.76 28.15
N SER A 23 5.21 4.88 27.47
CA SER A 23 6.23 5.67 26.77
C SER A 23 6.96 6.64 27.69
N ASN A 24 6.45 6.88 28.90
CA ASN A 24 7.11 7.72 29.88
C ASN A 24 8.26 6.95 30.56
N GLY A 25 9.49 7.40 30.32
CA GLY A 25 10.69 6.82 30.92
C GLY A 25 10.68 6.75 32.45
N GLN A 26 9.99 7.67 33.13
CA GLN A 26 9.84 7.65 34.59
C GLN A 26 8.98 6.48 35.07
N VAL A 27 7.87 6.19 34.37
CA VAL A 27 6.99 5.05 34.68
C VAL A 27 7.76 3.74 34.50
N ILE A 28 8.54 3.62 33.43
CA ILE A 28 9.38 2.43 33.16
C ILE A 28 10.48 2.26 34.22
N GLN A 29 11.12 3.35 34.61
CA GLN A 29 12.13 3.34 35.66
C GLN A 29 11.54 2.93 37.02
N GLN A 30 10.35 3.42 37.36
CA GLN A 30 9.64 3.07 38.59
C GLN A 30 9.27 1.59 38.62
N LEU A 31 8.69 1.05 37.55
CA LEU A 31 8.36 -0.37 37.44
C LEU A 31 9.62 -1.24 37.56
N SER A 32 10.75 -0.81 36.98
CA SER A 32 12.03 -1.49 37.14
C SER A 32 12.56 -1.45 38.58
N GLN A 33 12.45 -0.32 39.26
CA GLN A 33 12.89 -0.16 40.66
C GLN A 33 12.03 -0.95 41.63
N ALA A 34 10.73 -1.09 41.33
CA ALA A 34 9.79 -1.92 42.06
C ALA A 34 10.03 -3.44 41.85
N GLY A 35 10.99 -3.82 40.99
CA GLY A 35 11.44 -5.20 40.83
C GLY A 35 10.81 -5.94 39.65
N LEU A 36 10.18 -5.23 38.72
CA LEU A 36 9.74 -5.83 37.46
C LEU A 36 10.96 -6.18 36.60
N SER A 37 11.04 -7.41 36.08
CA SER A 37 12.24 -7.86 35.36
C SER A 37 12.44 -7.08 34.04
N ARG A 38 13.68 -7.03 33.54
CA ARG A 38 13.96 -6.42 32.22
C ARG A 38 13.17 -7.10 31.09
N THR A 39 12.92 -8.40 31.21
CA THR A 39 12.10 -9.16 30.25
C THR A 39 10.63 -8.76 30.35
N ASP A 40 10.09 -8.64 31.57
CA ASP A 40 8.71 -8.17 31.80
C ASP A 40 8.49 -6.75 31.29
N LEU A 41 9.42 -5.84 31.60
CA LEU A 41 9.38 -4.46 31.09
C LEU A 41 9.48 -4.45 29.58
N ARG A 42 10.41 -5.21 29.01
CA ARG A 42 10.55 -5.34 27.56
C ARG A 42 9.27 -5.87 26.96
N GLU A 43 8.60 -6.87 27.51
CA GLU A 43 7.35 -7.42 26.94
C GLU A 43 6.15 -6.49 27.14
N LEU A 44 6.07 -5.80 28.28
CA LEU A 44 5.03 -4.82 28.62
C LEU A 44 5.12 -3.59 27.69
N THR A 45 6.35 -3.14 27.38
CA THR A 45 6.65 -2.02 26.47
C THR A 45 6.80 -2.44 25.00
N SER A 46 7.24 -3.66 24.75
CA SER A 46 7.22 -4.31 23.43
C SER A 46 5.84 -4.84 23.10
N LYS A 47 4.80 -4.40 23.82
CA LYS A 47 3.48 -4.27 23.23
C LYS A 47 3.62 -3.38 22.00
N ASP A 48 3.98 -4.02 20.89
CA ASP A 48 3.51 -3.69 19.57
C ASP A 48 1.97 -3.78 19.61
N GLY A 49 1.23 -2.99 20.41
CA GLY A 49 -0.24 -2.94 20.39
C GLY A 49 -1.02 -4.17 20.88
N HIS A 50 -0.51 -5.02 21.78
CA HIS A 50 -1.33 -6.09 22.40
C HIS A 50 -2.27 -5.51 23.47
N ARG A 51 -3.42 -4.95 23.08
CA ARG A 51 -4.51 -4.70 24.03
C ARG A 51 -5.30 -6.00 24.20
N LEU A 52 -5.42 -6.49 25.43
CA LEU A 52 -6.20 -7.68 25.77
C LEU A 52 -7.47 -7.19 26.45
N VAL A 53 -8.63 -7.54 25.91
CA VAL A 53 -9.94 -7.17 26.44
C VAL A 53 -10.79 -8.42 26.56
N MET A 54 -11.61 -8.50 27.60
CA MET A 54 -12.61 -9.56 27.73
C MET A 54 -13.82 -9.25 26.85
N ILE A 55 -14.10 -10.11 25.88
CA ILE A 55 -15.29 -10.02 25.02
C ILE A 55 -16.06 -11.33 25.16
N SER A 56 -17.28 -11.24 25.70
CA SER A 56 -18.16 -12.39 25.94
C SER A 56 -17.49 -13.51 26.77
N GLY A 57 -16.80 -13.13 27.85
CA GLY A 57 -16.15 -14.08 28.76
C GLY A 57 -14.88 -14.75 28.21
N LYS A 58 -14.39 -14.33 27.05
CA LYS A 58 -13.13 -14.82 26.45
C LYS A 58 -12.14 -13.69 26.29
N LEU A 59 -10.88 -13.95 26.63
CA LEU A 59 -9.81 -12.99 26.41
C LEU A 59 -9.55 -12.85 24.91
N ARG A 60 -9.55 -11.60 24.43
CA ARG A 60 -9.41 -11.27 23.02
C ARG A 60 -8.40 -10.15 22.86
N GLU A 61 -7.52 -10.33 21.90
CA GLU A 61 -6.57 -9.32 21.48
C GLU A 61 -7.27 -8.30 20.58
N VAL A 62 -7.08 -7.01 20.83
CA VAL A 62 -7.81 -5.93 20.14
C VAL A 62 -6.96 -4.98 19.30
N ALA A 63 -7.61 -4.48 18.23
CA ALA A 63 -7.18 -3.47 17.26
C ALA A 63 -6.41 -2.25 17.85
N ASN A 64 -5.26 -1.89 17.26
CA ASN A 64 -4.46 -0.69 17.58
C ASN A 64 -5.28 0.61 17.47
N THR A 65 -5.29 1.42 18.54
CA THR A 65 -5.84 2.80 18.54
C THR A 65 -4.75 3.76 19.00
N SER A 66 -4.96 5.08 19.01
CA SER A 66 -4.01 6.09 19.52
C SER A 66 -3.57 5.91 20.99
N ARG A 67 -4.03 4.85 21.67
CA ARG A 67 -3.81 4.52 23.08
C ARG A 67 -2.69 3.50 23.34
N ASN A 68 -1.92 3.09 22.33
CA ASN A 68 -0.99 1.93 22.44
C ASN A 68 0.19 2.11 23.41
N ASN A 69 0.54 3.35 23.72
CA ASN A 69 1.56 3.64 24.72
C ASN A 69 0.98 3.67 26.13
N ARG A 70 -0.32 3.43 26.31
CA ARG A 70 -1.00 3.43 27.59
C ARG A 70 -1.51 2.05 27.94
N ILE A 71 -1.50 1.72 29.22
CA ILE A 71 -2.08 0.49 29.74
C ILE A 71 -3.01 0.83 30.91
N ASN A 72 -4.25 0.35 30.84
CA ASN A 72 -5.17 0.47 31.96
C ASN A 72 -5.01 -0.71 32.93
N ALA A 73 -5.66 -0.62 34.10
CA ALA A 73 -5.56 -1.64 35.14
C ALA A 73 -5.97 -3.03 34.66
N GLU A 74 -6.99 -3.10 33.81
CA GLU A 74 -7.50 -4.34 33.22
C GLU A 74 -6.47 -5.02 32.32
N GLU A 75 -5.91 -4.27 31.38
CA GLU A 75 -4.90 -4.76 30.43
C GLU A 75 -3.59 -5.15 31.09
N ALA A 76 -3.22 -4.45 32.17
CA ALA A 76 -2.02 -4.72 32.94
C ALA A 76 -2.18 -6.01 33.74
N PHE A 77 -3.35 -6.22 34.36
CA PHE A 77 -3.66 -7.44 35.08
C PHE A 77 -3.67 -8.66 34.14
N PHE A 78 -4.35 -8.54 32.99
CA PHE A 78 -4.42 -9.61 31.99
C PHE A 78 -3.11 -9.97 31.35
N PHE A 79 -2.23 -8.99 31.14
CA PHE A 79 -0.92 -9.25 30.57
C PHE A 79 -0.12 -10.25 31.42
N PHE A 80 -0.19 -10.13 32.74
CA PHE A 80 0.49 -11.05 33.63
C PHE A 80 -0.25 -12.37 33.82
N GLU A 81 -1.59 -12.39 33.81
CA GLU A 81 -2.35 -13.66 33.74
C GLU A 81 -1.99 -14.45 32.46
N GLU A 82 -1.91 -13.82 31.29
CA GLU A 82 -1.53 -14.49 30.03
C GLU A 82 -0.09 -15.03 30.06
N LYS A 83 0.82 -14.31 30.72
CA LYS A 83 2.22 -14.70 30.84
C LYS A 83 2.43 -15.89 31.79
N ASP A 84 1.72 -15.87 32.91
CA ASP A 84 1.91 -16.84 33.98
C ASP A 84 1.01 -18.09 33.82
N LYS A 85 0.22 -18.17 32.74
CA LYS A 85 -0.65 -19.33 32.48
C LYS A 85 0.16 -20.57 32.13
N ASN A 86 -0.13 -21.65 32.84
CA ASN A 86 0.41 -22.97 32.55
C ASN A 86 -0.57 -23.76 31.66
N GLY A 87 -0.75 -23.30 30.43
CA GLY A 87 -1.58 -23.97 29.42
C GLY A 87 -3.10 -23.78 29.54
N THR A 88 -3.64 -23.40 30.71
CA THR A 88 -5.08 -23.11 30.92
C THR A 88 -5.31 -21.82 31.72
N TRP A 89 -6.47 -21.18 31.56
CA TRP A 89 -6.84 -19.98 32.33
C TRP A 89 -7.11 -20.28 33.81
N ASP A 90 -7.58 -21.49 34.11
CA ASP A 90 -7.79 -21.95 35.49
C ASP A 90 -6.47 -21.96 36.29
N SER A 91 -5.33 -22.09 35.60
CA SER A 91 -4.00 -22.06 36.21
C SER A 91 -3.54 -20.67 36.63
N VAL A 92 -4.26 -19.59 36.28
CA VAL A 92 -3.92 -18.19 36.64
C VAL A 92 -5.01 -17.47 37.38
N ASP A 93 -6.04 -18.19 37.83
CA ASP A 93 -7.00 -17.66 38.79
C ASP A 93 -6.25 -17.25 40.08
N PRO A 94 -6.27 -15.96 40.46
CA PRO A 94 -5.60 -15.49 41.68
C PRO A 94 -6.22 -16.08 42.96
N ASP A 95 -7.44 -16.63 42.91
CA ASP A 95 -8.07 -17.37 44.00
C ASP A 95 -7.80 -18.89 43.95
N ASN A 96 -7.14 -19.39 42.89
CA ASN A 96 -6.70 -20.78 42.79
C ASN A 96 -5.37 -20.99 43.54
N THR A 97 -5.45 -21.54 44.74
CA THR A 97 -4.31 -21.87 45.62
C THR A 97 -3.38 -22.97 45.08
N ASN A 98 -3.77 -23.67 44.01
CA ASN A 98 -2.95 -24.69 43.35
C ASN A 98 -2.12 -24.14 42.16
N ASN A 99 -2.14 -22.82 41.94
CA ASN A 99 -1.37 -22.19 40.87
C ASN A 99 0.12 -22.12 41.24
N PRO A 100 1.03 -22.83 40.52
CA PRO A 100 2.47 -22.83 40.80
C PRO A 100 3.12 -21.45 40.57
N ASN A 101 2.47 -20.57 39.80
CA ASN A 101 2.92 -19.22 39.47
C ASN A 101 2.17 -18.12 40.25
N GLN A 102 1.30 -18.47 41.21
CA GLN A 102 0.43 -17.52 41.93
C GLN A 102 1.23 -16.41 42.62
N MET A 103 2.35 -16.77 43.26
CA MET A 103 3.17 -15.80 43.99
C MET A 103 3.84 -14.78 43.07
N GLU A 104 4.29 -15.21 41.88
CA GLU A 104 4.92 -14.32 40.91
C GLU A 104 3.88 -13.41 40.25
N LEU A 105 2.69 -13.94 39.93
CA LEU A 105 1.56 -13.11 39.47
C LEU A 105 1.20 -12.05 40.53
N VAL A 106 0.99 -12.46 41.78
CA VAL A 106 0.67 -11.55 42.90
C VAL A 106 1.74 -10.47 43.08
N LYS A 107 3.02 -10.84 42.96
CA LYS A 107 4.14 -9.90 43.03
C LYS A 107 4.10 -8.88 41.90
N ARG A 108 3.88 -9.31 40.65
CA ARG A 108 3.78 -8.41 39.49
C ARG A 108 2.55 -7.50 39.55
N ILE A 109 1.40 -8.02 40.00
CA ILE A 109 0.18 -7.22 40.23
C ILE A 109 0.41 -6.18 41.33
N ARG A 110 1.12 -6.52 42.41
CA ARG A 110 1.45 -5.56 43.46
C ARG A 110 2.34 -4.44 42.93
N ILE A 111 3.36 -4.77 42.15
CA ILE A 111 4.24 -3.79 41.49
C ILE A 111 3.46 -2.84 40.58
N LEU A 112 2.53 -3.37 39.78
CA LEU A 112 1.64 -2.52 38.97
C LEU A 112 0.74 -1.64 39.83
N GLY A 113 0.15 -2.20 40.87
CA GLY A 113 -0.72 -1.45 41.78
C GLY A 113 0.01 -0.29 42.44
N GLU A 114 1.29 -0.43 42.76
CA GLU A 114 2.11 0.68 43.27
C GLU A 114 2.24 1.81 42.25
N ALA A 115 2.45 1.49 40.97
CA ALA A 115 2.48 2.49 39.90
C ALA A 115 1.11 3.16 39.70
N PHE A 116 0.01 2.39 39.77
CA PHE A 116 -1.35 2.95 39.70
C PHE A 116 -1.68 3.84 40.91
N GLU A 117 -1.27 3.49 42.13
CA GLU A 117 -1.43 4.32 43.33
C GLU A 117 -0.64 5.63 43.24
N GLN A 118 0.58 5.60 42.68
CA GLN A 118 1.37 6.81 42.49
C GLN A 118 0.71 7.75 41.47
N GLN A 119 0.17 7.20 40.39
CA GLN A 119 -0.61 7.97 39.42
C GLN A 119 -1.91 8.51 40.02
N LEU A 120 -2.59 7.71 40.87
CA LEU A 120 -3.79 8.13 41.60
C LEU A 120 -3.48 9.28 42.57
N ALA A 121 -2.39 9.19 43.32
CA ALA A 121 -1.93 10.23 44.24
C ALA A 121 -1.52 11.51 43.50
N GLY A 122 -0.88 11.38 42.32
CA GLY A 122 -0.54 12.51 41.46
C GLY A 122 -1.73 13.20 40.80
N ASN A 123 -2.84 12.50 40.58
CA ASN A 123 -4.08 13.05 40.00
C ASN A 123 -5.01 13.73 41.04
N SER A 124 -4.60 13.86 42.29
CA SER A 124 -5.38 14.49 43.37
C SER A 124 -5.60 16.01 43.20
N SER A 125 -5.15 16.61 42.08
CA SER A 125 -5.24 18.05 41.81
C SER A 125 -5.89 18.43 40.47
N SER A 126 -6.70 17.57 39.86
CA SER A 126 -7.49 17.98 38.68
C SER A 126 -8.88 17.33 38.62
N THR A 127 -9.86 18.22 38.45
CA THR A 127 -11.32 18.01 38.38
C THR A 127 -11.72 16.88 37.41
N PRO A 128 -12.73 16.04 37.73
CA PRO A 128 -13.10 14.91 36.88
C PRO A 128 -13.78 15.37 35.58
N ASN A 129 -13.22 14.97 34.44
CA ASN A 129 -13.91 14.95 33.17
C ASN A 129 -14.91 13.79 33.16
N ASN A 130 -16.20 14.11 33.28
CA ASN A 130 -17.30 13.18 33.06
C ASN A 130 -17.31 12.75 31.59
N ASN A 131 -16.93 11.50 31.32
CA ASN A 131 -17.28 10.77 30.11
C ASN A 131 -17.48 9.28 30.45
N MET A 132 -18.48 8.99 31.29
CA MET A 132 -19.31 7.79 31.16
C MET A 132 -20.55 8.26 30.39
N GLY A 133 -21.04 7.65 29.32
CA GLY A 133 -21.05 6.26 28.92
C GLY A 133 -22.46 6.06 28.37
N ASN A 134 -22.65 6.15 27.06
CA ASN A 134 -23.95 5.86 26.45
C ASN A 134 -23.87 4.48 25.80
N ASN A 135 -24.31 3.50 26.59
CA ASN A 135 -24.42 2.10 26.23
C ASN A 135 -25.73 1.93 25.46
N THR A 136 -25.74 2.24 24.16
CA THR A 136 -26.82 1.83 23.26
C THR A 136 -26.44 0.54 22.58
N SER A 137 -27.12 -0.54 22.97
CA SER A 137 -27.21 -1.81 22.30
C SER A 137 -27.65 -1.64 20.84
N GLY A 138 -26.67 -1.57 19.93
CA GLY A 138 -26.85 -1.60 18.49
C GLY A 138 -26.09 -2.78 17.92
N SER A 139 -26.82 -3.68 17.28
CA SER A 139 -26.37 -4.86 16.54
C SER A 139 -25.03 -4.71 15.79
N GLY A 140 -24.00 -5.46 16.21
CA GLY A 140 -23.10 -6.16 15.27
C GLY A 140 -21.85 -5.50 14.70
N THR A 141 -21.35 -4.36 15.20
CA THR A 141 -20.19 -3.65 14.57
C THR A 141 -18.81 -3.93 15.17
N THR A 142 -18.76 -4.50 16.38
CA THR A 142 -17.48 -4.84 17.04
C THR A 142 -17.18 -6.32 16.80
N ALA A 143 -16.07 -6.61 16.11
CA ALA A 143 -15.63 -7.98 15.86
C ALA A 143 -15.23 -8.67 17.17
N ALA A 144 -15.14 -10.01 17.13
CA ALA A 144 -14.74 -10.81 18.29
C ALA A 144 -13.34 -10.48 18.82
N ASP A 145 -12.53 -9.72 18.07
CA ASP A 145 -11.23 -9.18 18.44
C ASP A 145 -11.32 -7.69 18.84
N GLY A 146 -12.50 -7.18 19.23
CA GLY A 146 -12.69 -5.80 19.69
C GLY A 146 -12.44 -4.70 18.65
N SER A 147 -12.06 -5.07 17.43
CA SER A 147 -11.87 -4.12 16.34
C SER A 147 -13.21 -3.80 15.68
N ILE A 148 -13.35 -2.55 15.21
CA ILE A 148 -14.53 -2.15 14.44
C ILE A 148 -14.43 -2.79 13.06
N ARG A 149 -15.48 -3.48 12.63
CA ARG A 149 -15.58 -4.02 11.28
C ARG A 149 -16.46 -3.10 10.45
N VAL A 150 -15.94 -2.63 9.32
CA VAL A 150 -16.76 -1.96 8.30
C VAL A 150 -17.82 -2.95 7.81
N PRO A 151 -19.12 -2.63 7.93
CA PRO A 151 -20.18 -3.45 7.38
C PRO A 151 -20.05 -3.61 5.87
N LYS A 152 -20.65 -4.66 5.31
CA LYS A 152 -20.72 -4.80 3.86
C LYS A 152 -21.55 -3.64 3.30
N LEU A 153 -20.93 -2.77 2.50
CA LEU A 153 -21.57 -1.52 2.08
C LEU A 153 -22.75 -1.75 1.12
N ALA A 154 -22.76 -2.87 0.39
CA ALA A 154 -23.87 -3.30 -0.44
C ALA A 154 -25.17 -3.54 0.34
N ASP A 155 -25.09 -3.81 1.64
CA ASP A 155 -26.24 -4.05 2.51
C ASP A 155 -26.80 -2.75 3.14
N LEU A 156 -26.16 -1.60 2.86
CA LEU A 156 -26.50 -0.31 3.46
C LEU A 156 -26.99 0.68 2.41
N THR A 157 -27.88 1.60 2.81
CA THR A 157 -28.11 2.84 2.06
C THR A 157 -26.89 3.76 2.16
N LEU A 158 -26.72 4.69 1.22
CA LEU A 158 -25.62 5.66 1.25
C LEU A 158 -25.61 6.46 2.56
N ASP A 159 -26.79 6.90 3.03
CA ASP A 159 -26.92 7.67 4.28
C ASP A 159 -26.49 6.84 5.50
N ALA A 160 -26.91 5.57 5.58
CA ALA A 160 -26.52 4.68 6.67
C ALA A 160 -25.02 4.38 6.66
N ALA A 161 -24.43 4.19 5.47
CA ALA A 161 -22.99 4.01 5.32
C ALA A 161 -22.22 5.28 5.75
N ASN A 162 -22.67 6.46 5.34
CA ASN A 162 -22.05 7.72 5.76
C ASN A 162 -22.19 7.97 7.27
N GLN A 163 -23.34 7.63 7.85
CA GLN A 163 -23.55 7.69 9.30
C GLN A 163 -22.57 6.77 10.05
N PHE A 164 -22.31 5.56 9.53
CA PHE A 164 -21.29 4.66 10.09
C PHE A 164 -19.90 5.31 10.09
N PHE A 165 -19.45 5.88 8.96
CA PHE A 165 -18.14 6.53 8.90
C PHE A 165 -18.05 7.80 9.74
N ALA A 166 -19.13 8.56 9.89
CA ALA A 166 -19.20 9.69 10.80
C ALA A 166 -19.05 9.27 12.27
N GLN A 167 -19.61 8.12 12.66
CA GLN A 167 -19.48 7.55 14.01
C GLN A 167 -18.12 6.86 14.24
N HIS A 168 -17.43 6.48 13.15
CA HIS A 168 -16.18 5.75 13.19
C HIS A 168 -15.12 6.40 12.27
N PRO A 169 -14.67 7.64 12.56
CA PRO A 169 -13.75 8.38 11.69
C PRO A 169 -12.41 7.66 11.48
N GLY A 170 -12.00 6.81 12.42
CA GLY A 170 -10.82 5.94 12.27
C GLY A 170 -10.96 4.84 11.23
N GLN A 171 -12.16 4.61 10.67
CA GLN A 171 -12.43 3.66 9.59
C GLN A 171 -12.54 4.34 8.22
N CYS A 172 -12.51 5.67 8.15
CA CYS A 172 -12.48 6.39 6.88
C CYS A 172 -11.19 6.08 6.12
N TYR A 173 -11.29 5.94 4.79
CA TYR A 173 -10.14 5.64 3.93
C TYR A 173 -9.13 6.79 3.87
N ASP A 174 -9.64 8.02 3.80
CA ASP A 174 -8.88 9.27 3.82
C ASP A 174 -8.46 9.75 5.21
N ARG A 175 -8.61 8.91 6.25
CA ARG A 175 -8.20 9.25 7.62
C ARG A 175 -6.77 9.79 7.66
N PRO A 176 -6.45 10.69 8.61
CA PRO A 176 -5.09 11.19 8.77
C PRO A 176 -4.08 10.05 8.96
N LEU A 177 -2.98 10.13 8.22
CA LEU A 177 -1.94 9.12 8.29
C LEU A 177 -1.08 9.36 9.54
N PRO A 178 -0.79 8.33 10.34
CA PRO A 178 -0.05 8.51 11.58
C PRO A 178 1.45 8.75 11.31
N ALA A 179 2.11 9.47 12.21
CA ALA A 179 3.55 9.66 12.18
C ALA A 179 4.31 8.33 12.25
N THR A 180 5.47 8.24 11.59
CA THR A 180 6.37 7.09 11.73
C THR A 180 6.85 6.96 13.17
N GLN A 181 7.09 5.72 13.59
CA GLN A 181 7.75 5.39 14.87
C GLN A 181 9.18 4.88 14.65
N TYR A 182 9.70 5.03 13.44
CA TYR A 182 10.92 4.37 13.02
C TYR A 182 11.89 5.33 12.34
N THR A 183 13.16 5.10 12.63
CA THR A 183 14.28 5.63 11.86
C THR A 183 15.11 4.48 11.30
N VAL A 184 15.93 4.76 10.30
CA VAL A 184 16.85 3.80 9.73
C VAL A 184 17.86 3.36 10.78
N LYS A 185 18.15 2.07 10.79
CA LYS A 185 19.28 1.49 11.50
C LYS A 185 20.45 1.42 10.52
N ALA A 186 21.21 2.52 10.41
CA ALA A 186 22.21 2.74 9.37
C ALA A 186 23.12 1.53 9.11
N ASN A 187 23.78 0.98 10.14
CA ASN A 187 24.69 -0.17 9.97
C ASN A 187 23.99 -1.42 9.39
N ALA A 188 22.73 -1.66 9.75
CA ALA A 188 21.97 -2.78 9.21
C ALA A 188 21.51 -2.51 7.77
N ALA A 189 21.18 -1.26 7.44
CA ALA A 189 20.86 -0.85 6.08
C ALA A 189 22.08 -0.97 5.16
N LYS A 190 23.23 -0.40 5.55
CA LYS A 190 24.50 -0.52 4.81
C LYS A 190 24.85 -1.97 4.53
N ALA A 191 24.80 -2.84 5.55
CA ALA A 191 25.09 -4.26 5.39
C ALA A 191 24.09 -5.00 4.50
N LEU A 192 22.81 -4.59 4.46
CA LEU A 192 21.81 -5.26 3.63
C LEU A 192 21.93 -4.90 2.15
N TRP A 193 22.28 -3.65 1.85
CA TRP A 193 22.31 -3.12 0.49
C TRP A 193 23.72 -2.88 -0.06
N ASP A 194 24.75 -3.17 0.74
CA ASP A 194 26.16 -2.94 0.41
C ASP A 194 26.44 -1.48 -0.02
N ASP A 195 25.86 -0.52 0.72
CA ASP A 195 25.97 0.91 0.43
C ASP A 195 26.28 1.71 1.70
N ASP A 196 27.54 2.13 1.83
CA ASP A 196 28.05 2.91 2.97
C ASP A 196 27.47 4.34 3.06
N SER A 197 26.82 4.83 2.01
CA SER A 197 26.21 6.16 1.98
C SER A 197 24.87 6.22 2.73
N LEU A 198 24.31 5.09 3.15
CA LEU A 198 23.02 5.01 3.85
C LEU A 198 23.17 5.37 5.34
N GLN A 199 22.83 6.60 5.72
CA GLN A 199 22.97 7.12 7.10
C GLN A 199 21.63 7.46 7.75
N ASN A 200 20.66 7.95 6.99
CA ASN A 200 19.38 8.47 7.48
C ASN A 200 18.19 7.99 6.63
N ASN A 201 16.96 8.32 7.03
CA ASN A 201 15.74 7.89 6.33
C ASN A 201 15.68 8.38 4.89
N ARG A 202 16.20 9.59 4.63
CA ARG A 202 16.20 10.21 3.30
C ARG A 202 17.10 9.45 2.33
N ASP A 203 18.25 8.98 2.80
CA ASP A 203 19.19 8.19 1.98
C ASP A 203 18.56 6.90 1.41
N LEU A 204 17.56 6.33 2.08
CA LEU A 204 16.84 5.15 1.58
C LEU A 204 15.99 5.47 0.34
N LEU A 205 15.61 6.74 0.16
CA LEU A 205 14.53 7.19 -0.75
C LEU A 205 15.01 8.16 -1.84
N THR A 206 16.28 8.56 -1.79
CA THR A 206 16.92 9.44 -2.77
C THR A 206 17.94 8.70 -3.62
N LYS A 207 18.26 9.23 -4.79
CA LYS A 207 19.43 8.84 -5.60
C LYS A 207 20.47 9.94 -5.55
N LEU A 208 21.71 9.57 -5.83
CA LEU A 208 22.82 10.49 -6.08
C LEU A 208 23.17 10.40 -7.55
N ILE A 209 23.01 11.49 -8.30
CA ILE A 209 23.38 11.57 -9.72
C ILE A 209 24.73 12.29 -9.84
N GLN A 210 25.70 11.67 -10.50
CA GLN A 210 26.97 12.31 -10.81
C GLN A 210 26.81 13.23 -12.03
N VAL A 211 27.06 14.52 -11.83
CA VAL A 211 27.05 15.55 -12.88
C VAL A 211 28.39 16.27 -12.87
N GLY A 212 29.22 16.00 -13.88
CA GLY A 212 30.63 16.39 -13.86
C GLY A 212 31.34 15.81 -12.65
N ASP A 213 31.99 16.67 -11.86
CA ASP A 213 32.69 16.27 -10.62
C ASP A 213 31.80 16.33 -9.36
N ASN A 214 30.53 16.72 -9.49
CA ASN A 214 29.61 16.88 -8.36
C ASN A 214 28.57 15.75 -8.29
N TRP A 215 28.04 15.52 -7.09
CA TRP A 215 26.89 14.65 -6.86
C TRP A 215 25.66 15.49 -6.51
N GLU A 216 24.57 15.30 -7.25
CA GLU A 216 23.27 15.90 -6.95
C GLU A 216 22.35 14.84 -6.35
N GLU A 217 21.76 15.12 -5.19
CA GLU A 217 20.74 14.27 -4.62
C GLU A 217 19.39 14.56 -5.27
N VAL A 218 18.70 13.51 -5.75
CA VAL A 218 17.37 13.63 -6.33
C VAL A 218 16.37 12.72 -5.60
N PRO A 219 15.17 13.23 -5.26
CA PRO A 219 14.10 12.39 -4.73
C PRO A 219 13.58 11.48 -5.84
N THR A 220 13.40 10.20 -5.54
CA THR A 220 12.93 9.23 -6.55
C THR A 220 11.57 8.64 -6.24
N HIS A 221 11.17 8.65 -4.97
CA HIS A 221 9.96 7.98 -4.48
C HIS A 221 9.12 8.88 -3.56
N ILE A 222 9.48 10.16 -3.42
CA ILE A 222 8.80 11.10 -2.51
C ILE A 222 8.65 12.44 -3.21
N ARG A 223 7.55 13.16 -2.96
CA ARG A 223 7.37 14.52 -3.49
C ARG A 223 8.01 15.55 -2.59
N GLN A 224 8.05 15.24 -1.29
CA GLN A 224 8.57 16.11 -0.25
C GLN A 224 8.98 15.30 0.98
N ASP A 225 9.79 15.90 1.86
CA ASP A 225 10.34 15.25 3.05
C ASP A 225 9.27 14.78 4.05
N SER A 226 8.11 15.44 4.09
CA SER A 226 6.98 15.02 4.90
C SER A 226 6.37 13.68 4.45
N ASP A 227 6.67 13.22 3.23
CA ASP A 227 6.27 11.91 2.74
C ASP A 227 7.18 10.79 3.27
N ILE A 228 8.35 11.13 3.85
CA ILE A 228 9.31 10.17 4.42
C ILE A 228 8.74 9.57 5.70
N ARG A 229 8.05 8.45 5.54
CA ARG A 229 7.47 7.68 6.65
C ARG A 229 7.90 6.22 6.54
N PRO A 230 9.00 5.81 7.20
CA PRO A 230 9.34 4.39 7.30
C PRO A 230 8.24 3.64 8.06
N ILE A 231 7.82 2.51 7.51
CA ILE A 231 6.83 1.62 8.08
C ILE A 231 7.48 0.25 8.17
N ALA A 232 7.45 -0.34 9.36
CA ALA A 232 8.12 -1.61 9.59
C ALA A 232 7.24 -2.79 9.16
N TYR A 233 7.85 -3.76 8.47
CA TYR A 233 7.24 -5.06 8.23
C TYR A 233 8.18 -6.22 8.56
N GLN A 234 7.62 -7.42 8.64
CA GLN A 234 8.36 -8.69 8.71
C GLN A 234 7.76 -9.68 7.71
N ASN A 235 8.58 -10.63 7.27
CA ASN A 235 8.15 -11.68 6.33
C ASN A 235 7.26 -12.76 6.97
N SER A 236 6.94 -12.64 8.26
CA SER A 236 6.01 -13.54 8.96
C SER A 236 4.61 -12.93 9.09
N TRP A 237 3.59 -13.72 8.75
CA TRP A 237 2.18 -13.37 8.91
C TRP A 237 1.78 -13.19 10.38
N GLN A 238 2.39 -13.97 11.28
CA GLN A 238 1.84 -14.23 12.61
C GLN A 238 2.34 -13.28 13.71
N SER A 239 3.44 -12.55 13.50
CA SER A 239 4.07 -11.87 14.64
C SER A 239 4.07 -10.34 14.60
N LYS A 240 4.29 -9.61 13.50
CA LYS A 240 4.55 -8.14 13.61
C LYS A 240 4.15 -7.26 12.42
N GLN A 241 2.98 -7.45 11.83
CA GLN A 241 2.42 -6.48 10.85
C GLN A 241 1.65 -5.31 11.49
N ARG A 242 1.79 -5.09 12.80
CA ARG A 242 0.91 -4.19 13.55
C ARG A 242 1.16 -2.71 13.30
N ASP A 243 2.40 -2.38 12.96
CA ASP A 243 2.71 -1.04 12.51
C ASP A 243 2.00 -0.73 11.18
N LEU A 244 1.97 -1.70 10.25
CA LEU A 244 1.25 -1.60 8.98
C LEU A 244 -0.26 -1.32 9.19
N LEU A 245 -0.86 -1.92 10.22
CA LEU A 245 -2.28 -1.72 10.53
C LEU A 245 -2.64 -0.30 11.00
N ARG A 246 -1.65 0.51 11.36
CA ARG A 246 -1.85 1.95 11.62
C ARG A 246 -2.12 2.71 10.32
N TYR A 247 -1.64 2.19 9.20
CA TYR A 247 -1.71 2.80 7.88
C TYR A 247 -2.78 2.17 7.00
N MET A 248 -3.00 0.86 7.11
CA MET A 248 -3.91 0.08 6.26
C MET A 248 -4.89 -0.75 7.10
N LEU A 249 -6.18 -0.57 6.87
CA LEU A 249 -7.25 -1.33 7.52
C LEU A 249 -7.73 -2.50 6.65
N PRO A 250 -8.32 -3.55 7.26
CA PRO A 250 -8.93 -4.64 6.51
C PRO A 250 -9.92 -4.15 5.45
N GLY A 251 -9.83 -4.77 4.27
CA GLY A 251 -10.60 -4.47 3.07
C GLY A 251 -10.12 -3.25 2.27
N GLU A 252 -9.16 -2.48 2.77
CA GLU A 252 -8.55 -1.42 1.95
C GLU A 252 -7.62 -1.99 0.90
N TRP A 253 -7.50 -1.25 -0.20
CA TRP A 253 -6.59 -1.52 -1.29
C TRP A 253 -5.66 -0.32 -1.50
N PHE A 254 -4.39 -0.62 -1.73
CA PHE A 254 -3.34 0.35 -1.99
C PHE A 254 -2.42 -0.17 -3.10
N ILE A 255 -1.84 0.77 -3.84
CA ILE A 255 -0.81 0.47 -4.83
C ILE A 255 0.54 0.43 -4.13
N GLY A 256 1.32 -0.60 -4.43
CA GLY A 256 2.68 -0.77 -3.97
C GLY A 256 3.67 -0.60 -5.10
N SER A 257 4.69 0.24 -4.94
CA SER A 257 5.80 0.34 -5.88
C SER A 257 7.06 -0.17 -5.21
N SER A 258 7.47 -1.39 -5.56
CA SER A 258 8.73 -1.98 -5.06
C SER A 258 9.91 -1.35 -5.77
N HIS A 259 11.02 -1.17 -5.05
CA HIS A 259 12.17 -0.50 -5.62
C HIS A 259 13.52 -0.99 -5.10
N HIS A 260 14.55 -0.83 -5.95
CA HIS A 260 15.96 -1.07 -5.61
C HIS A 260 16.68 0.18 -5.10
N ASN A 261 15.95 1.23 -4.73
CA ASN A 261 16.56 2.54 -4.45
C ASN A 261 17.79 2.46 -3.52
N PRO A 262 17.74 1.78 -2.36
CA PRO A 262 18.88 1.70 -1.45
C PRO A 262 20.07 0.89 -1.99
N GLY A 263 19.86 -0.09 -2.87
CA GLY A 263 20.93 -0.93 -3.43
C GLY A 263 21.59 -0.37 -4.68
N ASN A 264 20.98 0.62 -5.33
CA ASN A 264 21.45 1.21 -6.59
C ASN A 264 21.54 2.74 -6.48
N ARG A 265 21.92 3.30 -5.32
CA ARG A 265 21.71 4.72 -5.02
C ARG A 265 22.46 5.68 -5.95
N GLN A 266 23.61 5.27 -6.46
CA GLN A 266 24.49 6.12 -7.28
C GLN A 266 24.23 5.92 -8.78
N ILE A 267 23.98 7.02 -9.48
CA ILE A 267 23.76 7.07 -10.93
C ILE A 267 24.94 7.80 -11.56
N THR A 268 25.70 7.10 -12.40
CA THR A 268 26.81 7.66 -13.18
C THR A 268 26.50 7.62 -14.67
N ARG A 269 27.29 8.36 -15.46
CA ARG A 269 27.21 8.31 -16.93
C ARG A 269 27.31 6.89 -17.47
N GLN A 270 28.26 6.10 -16.96
CA GLN A 270 28.51 4.73 -17.41
C GLN A 270 27.32 3.83 -17.12
N VAL A 271 26.65 4.01 -15.97
CA VAL A 271 25.43 3.26 -15.62
C VAL A 271 24.27 3.63 -16.53
N MET A 272 24.07 4.91 -16.83
CA MET A 272 22.97 5.39 -17.67
C MET A 272 23.10 5.02 -19.16
N GLN A 273 24.34 4.95 -19.68
CA GLN A 273 24.60 4.65 -21.09
C GLN A 273 24.51 3.15 -21.43
N ASP A 274 24.53 2.28 -20.42
CA ASP A 274 24.22 0.85 -20.57
C ASP A 274 22.71 0.69 -20.80
N GLU A 275 22.30 -0.04 -21.84
CA GLU A 275 20.90 -0.12 -22.28
C GLU A 275 19.98 -0.68 -21.16
N GLU A 276 20.41 -1.76 -20.50
CA GLU A 276 19.63 -2.43 -19.46
C GLU A 276 19.68 -1.66 -18.14
N LYS A 277 20.87 -1.24 -17.71
CA LYS A 277 21.02 -0.51 -16.44
C LYS A 277 20.44 0.91 -16.54
N GLY A 278 20.57 1.55 -17.70
CA GLY A 278 19.98 2.85 -17.99
C GLY A 278 18.45 2.78 -17.94
N LEU A 279 17.83 1.74 -18.50
CA LEU A 279 16.39 1.49 -18.34
C LEU A 279 16.00 1.35 -16.87
N GLU A 280 16.73 0.58 -16.08
CA GLU A 280 16.46 0.41 -14.65
C GLU A 280 16.61 1.73 -13.86
N MET A 281 17.52 2.61 -14.29
CA MET A 281 17.67 3.94 -13.71
C MET A 281 16.57 4.91 -14.17
N LEU A 282 16.06 4.78 -15.40
CA LEU A 282 14.90 5.53 -15.90
C LEU A 282 13.60 5.16 -15.19
N LYS A 283 13.52 3.94 -14.68
CA LYS A 283 12.46 3.53 -13.76
C LYS A 283 12.59 4.21 -12.38
N PHE A 284 13.62 5.04 -12.15
CA PHE A 284 14.01 5.58 -10.84
C PHE A 284 14.13 4.48 -9.78
N SER A 285 14.53 3.26 -10.22
CA SER A 285 14.54 2.03 -9.44
C SER A 285 13.18 1.47 -9.00
N ILE A 286 12.04 1.99 -9.47
CA ILE A 286 10.73 1.35 -9.32
C ILE A 286 10.58 0.25 -10.35
N THR A 287 10.62 -0.97 -9.87
CA THR A 287 10.78 -2.16 -10.72
C THR A 287 9.52 -3.00 -10.81
N HIS A 288 8.63 -2.90 -9.82
CA HIS A 288 7.43 -3.72 -9.75
C HIS A 288 6.26 -3.02 -9.07
N ILE A 289 5.07 -3.16 -9.65
CA ILE A 289 3.80 -2.74 -9.05
C ILE A 289 3.12 -3.92 -8.37
N ARG A 290 2.63 -3.71 -7.15
CA ARG A 290 1.91 -4.69 -6.33
C ARG A 290 0.60 -4.11 -5.84
N ASN A 291 -0.36 -4.98 -5.58
CA ASN A 291 -1.58 -4.61 -4.88
C ASN A 291 -1.41 -4.98 -3.41
N TYR A 292 -1.42 -4.01 -2.50
CA TYR A 292 -1.44 -4.27 -1.07
C TYR A 292 -2.86 -4.20 -0.55
N ILE A 293 -3.31 -5.28 0.06
CA ILE A 293 -4.68 -5.44 0.51
C ILE A 293 -4.69 -5.73 2.01
N GLY A 294 -5.43 -4.90 2.74
CA GLY A 294 -5.74 -5.16 4.13
C GLY A 294 -6.69 -6.34 4.21
N ILE A 295 -6.42 -7.31 5.07
CA ILE A 295 -7.21 -8.53 5.21
C ILE A 295 -7.48 -8.85 6.66
N ARG A 296 -8.31 -9.87 6.88
CA ARG A 296 -8.40 -10.59 8.16
C ARG A 296 -8.10 -12.05 7.91
N ASP A 297 -7.25 -12.68 8.74
CA ASP A 297 -6.99 -14.11 8.60
C ASP A 297 -8.23 -14.97 8.89
N THR A 298 -8.05 -16.30 8.82
CA THR A 298 -9.09 -17.28 9.15
C THR A 298 -9.55 -17.23 10.61
N ARG A 299 -8.78 -16.60 11.50
CA ARG A 299 -9.10 -16.38 12.92
C ARG A 299 -9.68 -14.99 13.17
N GLY A 300 -9.88 -14.19 12.11
CA GLY A 300 -10.43 -12.83 12.17
C GLY A 300 -9.39 -11.74 12.44
N LYS A 301 -8.11 -12.09 12.62
CA LYS A 301 -7.06 -11.11 12.98
C LYS A 301 -6.69 -10.25 11.77
N PRO A 302 -6.59 -8.91 11.92
CA PRO A 302 -6.22 -8.02 10.84
C PRO A 302 -4.76 -8.21 10.41
N GLY A 303 -4.48 -7.98 9.13
CA GLY A 303 -3.14 -7.93 8.56
C GLY A 303 -3.16 -7.42 7.12
N MET A 304 -2.07 -7.62 6.38
CA MET A 304 -1.91 -7.16 5.00
C MET A 304 -1.19 -8.20 4.15
N VAL A 305 -1.65 -8.33 2.91
CA VAL A 305 -0.99 -9.15 1.88
C VAL A 305 -0.68 -8.31 0.66
N GLY A 306 0.52 -8.51 0.11
CA GLY A 306 0.82 -8.08 -1.25
C GLY A 306 0.31 -9.13 -2.23
N THR A 307 -0.78 -8.86 -2.94
CA THR A 307 -1.26 -9.70 -4.03
C THR A 307 -0.54 -9.30 -5.32
N ASP A 308 0.22 -10.24 -5.87
CA ASP A 308 1.08 -10.05 -7.03
C ASP A 308 1.00 -11.24 -7.99
N SER A 309 1.59 -11.05 -9.16
CA SER A 309 1.76 -12.05 -10.20
C SER A 309 3.06 -11.76 -10.98
N PRO A 310 3.88 -12.75 -11.38
CA PRO A 310 4.18 -14.04 -10.76
C PRO A 310 5.32 -13.96 -9.71
N ARG A 311 5.20 -14.76 -8.65
CA ARG A 311 6.09 -14.78 -7.47
C ARG A 311 7.42 -15.50 -7.66
N SER A 312 7.90 -15.76 -8.88
CA SER A 312 9.22 -16.40 -9.04
C SER A 312 10.30 -15.59 -8.29
N TYR A 313 10.25 -14.27 -8.39
CA TYR A 313 11.08 -13.35 -7.62
C TYR A 313 10.79 -13.37 -6.11
N ALA A 314 9.53 -13.31 -5.69
CA ALA A 314 9.17 -13.29 -4.27
C ALA A 314 9.52 -14.60 -3.53
N ASN A 315 9.34 -15.75 -4.19
CA ASN A 315 9.70 -17.07 -3.67
C ASN A 315 11.21 -17.23 -3.60
N LYS A 316 11.95 -16.86 -4.66
CA LYS A 316 13.42 -16.86 -4.67
C LYS A 316 14.01 -16.06 -3.51
N ASN A 317 13.35 -14.96 -3.12
CA ASN A 317 13.83 -14.05 -2.07
C ASN A 317 13.10 -14.21 -0.72
N SER A 318 12.36 -15.30 -0.49
CA SER A 318 11.67 -15.56 0.79
C SER A 318 10.80 -14.38 1.28
N ALA A 319 10.08 -13.73 0.36
CA ALA A 319 9.34 -12.48 0.57
C ALA A 319 8.19 -12.54 1.59
N GLY A 320 7.79 -13.73 2.04
CA GLY A 320 6.62 -13.90 2.90
C GLY A 320 5.36 -13.30 2.26
N HIS A 321 4.62 -12.50 3.04
CA HIS A 321 3.33 -11.90 2.64
C HIS A 321 3.39 -10.43 2.23
N VAL A 322 4.56 -9.79 2.29
CA VAL A 322 4.72 -8.34 2.03
C VAL A 322 5.70 -8.13 0.89
N ASN A 323 7.01 -8.13 1.15
CA ASN A 323 8.07 -8.00 0.15
C ASN A 323 9.35 -8.70 0.62
N PRO A 324 10.31 -9.01 -0.27
CA PRO A 324 11.65 -9.42 0.15
C PRO A 324 12.32 -8.39 1.05
N LYS A 325 13.10 -8.85 2.02
CA LYS A 325 13.78 -7.99 3.00
C LYS A 325 14.65 -6.90 2.34
N ASN A 326 15.37 -7.24 1.28
CA ASN A 326 16.24 -6.33 0.52
C ASN A 326 15.48 -5.53 -0.56
N TYR A 327 14.16 -5.61 -0.59
CA TYR A 327 13.32 -4.94 -1.59
C TYR A 327 12.22 -4.14 -0.91
N PRO A 328 12.49 -2.87 -0.56
CA PRO A 328 11.46 -2.01 0.01
C PRO A 328 10.34 -1.73 -0.99
N ALA A 329 9.21 -1.26 -0.47
CA ALA A 329 8.08 -0.83 -1.28
C ALA A 329 7.46 0.44 -0.71
N LEU A 330 7.17 1.40 -1.59
CA LEU A 330 6.34 2.54 -1.25
C LEU A 330 4.87 2.18 -1.44
N ILE A 331 4.04 2.64 -0.50
CA ILE A 331 2.59 2.45 -0.52
C ILE A 331 1.93 3.76 -0.94
N TRP A 332 0.97 3.66 -1.85
CA TRP A 332 0.19 4.76 -2.38
C TRP A 332 -1.28 4.51 -2.12
N ARG A 333 -1.99 5.54 -1.64
CA ARG A 333 -3.45 5.54 -1.55
C ARG A 333 -4.06 6.43 -2.60
N VAL A 334 -5.27 6.10 -3.05
CA VAL A 334 -6.03 6.95 -3.96
C VAL A 334 -6.56 8.14 -3.17
N ARG A 335 -6.37 9.34 -3.69
CA ARG A 335 -6.97 10.58 -3.18
C ARG A 335 -7.95 11.11 -4.21
N PHE A 336 -9.22 11.21 -3.82
CA PHE A 336 -10.28 11.76 -4.66
C PHE A 336 -10.19 13.30 -4.66
N LEU A 337 -10.28 13.93 -5.83
CA LEU A 337 -10.03 15.37 -5.99
C LEU A 337 -11.27 16.27 -5.86
N GLU A 338 -12.47 15.67 -5.82
CA GLU A 338 -13.74 16.35 -5.57
C GLU A 338 -14.50 15.71 -4.41
N GLY A 339 -15.66 16.27 -4.05
CA GLY A 339 -16.48 15.85 -2.92
C GLY A 339 -17.07 14.45 -3.06
N ILE A 340 -16.26 13.44 -2.74
CA ILE A 340 -16.66 12.04 -2.57
C ILE A 340 -16.77 11.73 -1.08
N THR A 341 -17.93 11.25 -0.66
CA THR A 341 -18.20 10.94 0.76
C THR A 341 -17.36 9.77 1.25
N PRO A 342 -17.06 9.64 2.55
CA PRO A 342 -16.28 8.51 3.08
C PRO A 342 -16.83 7.13 2.69
N ALA A 343 -18.16 6.99 2.62
CA ALA A 343 -18.79 5.76 2.16
C ALA A 343 -18.49 5.45 0.69
N GLU A 344 -18.60 6.45 -0.19
CA GLU A 344 -18.27 6.31 -1.61
C GLU A 344 -16.79 6.01 -1.83
N GLN A 345 -15.89 6.74 -1.13
CA GLN A 345 -14.45 6.46 -1.20
C GLN A 345 -14.19 5.00 -0.86
N ARG A 346 -14.74 4.52 0.26
CA ARG A 346 -14.56 3.14 0.68
C ARG A 346 -15.16 2.14 -0.32
N ALA A 347 -16.33 2.44 -0.89
CA ALA A 347 -16.97 1.59 -1.88
C ALA A 347 -16.15 1.48 -3.19
N TYR A 348 -15.57 2.59 -3.67
CA TYR A 348 -14.65 2.56 -4.81
C TYR A 348 -13.41 1.71 -4.54
N ILE A 349 -12.79 1.85 -3.37
CA ILE A 349 -11.61 1.06 -2.98
C ILE A 349 -11.96 -0.43 -2.87
N ASN A 350 -13.11 -0.76 -2.29
CA ASN A 350 -13.61 -2.14 -2.25
C ASN A 350 -13.85 -2.70 -3.67
N ASN A 351 -14.37 -1.88 -4.59
CA ASN A 351 -14.60 -2.28 -5.97
C ASN A 351 -13.27 -2.50 -6.75
N ILE A 352 -12.28 -1.61 -6.58
CA ILE A 352 -10.92 -1.79 -7.12
C ILE A 352 -10.32 -3.10 -6.60
N ARG A 353 -10.43 -3.36 -5.29
CA ARG A 353 -9.98 -4.61 -4.67
C ARG A 353 -10.60 -5.81 -5.35
N THR A 354 -11.93 -5.84 -5.48
CA THR A 354 -12.65 -6.97 -6.10
C THR A 354 -12.23 -7.15 -7.57
N TRP A 355 -12.20 -6.10 -8.39
CA TRP A 355 -11.73 -6.19 -9.77
C TRP A 355 -10.30 -6.72 -9.89
N SER A 356 -9.39 -6.24 -9.05
CA SER A 356 -7.99 -6.72 -9.01
C SER A 356 -7.94 -8.24 -8.80
N MET A 357 -8.75 -8.76 -7.86
CA MET A 357 -8.82 -10.20 -7.63
C MET A 357 -9.41 -10.96 -8.82
N LEU A 358 -10.51 -10.47 -9.41
CA LEU A 358 -11.14 -11.13 -10.56
C LEU A 358 -10.17 -11.23 -11.75
N MET A 359 -9.43 -10.15 -12.05
CA MET A 359 -8.43 -10.15 -13.13
C MET A 359 -7.30 -11.14 -12.86
N HIS A 360 -6.67 -11.06 -11.68
CA HIS A 360 -5.53 -11.94 -11.33
C HIS A 360 -5.84 -13.43 -11.47
N LYS A 361 -7.11 -13.83 -11.37
CA LYS A 361 -7.54 -15.22 -11.49
C LYS A 361 -7.37 -15.77 -12.91
N VAL A 362 -7.50 -14.95 -13.95
CA VAL A 362 -7.60 -15.40 -15.35
C VAL A 362 -6.61 -14.78 -16.31
N THR A 363 -5.98 -13.65 -15.97
CA THR A 363 -5.02 -12.96 -16.86
C THR A 363 -3.64 -13.59 -16.83
N LYS A 364 -2.94 -13.69 -17.98
CA LYS A 364 -1.54 -14.17 -18.09
C LYS A 364 -0.55 -13.00 -18.15
N PHE A 365 0.62 -13.17 -17.52
CA PHE A 365 1.71 -12.21 -17.54
C PHE A 365 2.71 -12.56 -18.66
N PRO A 366 3.30 -11.56 -19.33
CA PRO A 366 4.35 -11.81 -20.30
C PRO A 366 5.60 -12.42 -19.62
N PRO A 367 6.32 -13.32 -20.29
CA PRO A 367 7.53 -13.94 -19.74
C PRO A 367 8.74 -13.00 -19.73
N ASP A 368 8.71 -11.93 -20.53
CA ASP A 368 9.75 -10.90 -20.60
C ASP A 368 9.19 -9.59 -20.05
N TYR A 369 9.95 -8.99 -19.13
CA TYR A 369 9.65 -7.74 -18.44
C TYR A 369 9.99 -6.51 -19.28
N ASN A 370 10.78 -6.71 -20.34
CA ASN A 370 11.39 -5.66 -21.15
C ASN A 370 10.75 -5.63 -22.55
N GLY A 371 9.72 -4.79 -22.70
CA GLY A 371 9.36 -4.28 -24.02
C GLY A 371 8.44 -5.12 -24.90
N THR A 372 7.52 -5.93 -24.35
CA THR A 372 6.35 -6.31 -25.16
C THR A 372 5.30 -5.21 -25.07
N ASP A 373 5.34 -4.36 -26.07
CA ASP A 373 4.39 -3.31 -26.35
C ASP A 373 2.99 -3.87 -26.66
N ASN A 374 2.09 -3.92 -25.66
CA ASN A 374 0.66 -4.03 -25.95
C ASN A 374 -0.23 -3.62 -24.78
N LEU A 375 -0.42 -2.31 -24.60
CA LEU A 375 -1.53 -1.79 -23.85
C LEU A 375 -2.79 -1.75 -24.73
N MET A 376 -3.29 -2.94 -25.07
CA MET A 376 -4.53 -3.17 -25.83
C MET A 376 -5.75 -2.46 -25.21
N THR A 377 -5.63 -1.88 -24.02
CA THR A 377 -6.70 -1.21 -23.26
C THR A 377 -6.45 0.29 -23.12
N ASN A 378 -6.15 0.98 -24.23
CA ASN A 378 -5.86 2.43 -24.26
C ASN A 378 -7.10 3.34 -24.37
N THR A 379 -8.30 2.78 -24.41
CA THR A 379 -9.56 3.52 -24.36
C THR A 379 -10.53 2.86 -23.38
N MET A 380 -11.53 3.61 -22.91
CA MET A 380 -12.52 3.06 -21.98
C MET A 380 -13.28 1.86 -22.59
N ASP A 381 -13.66 1.91 -23.86
CA ASP A 381 -14.33 0.79 -24.54
C ASP A 381 -13.48 -0.48 -24.54
N LYS A 382 -12.17 -0.35 -24.76
CA LYS A 382 -11.26 -1.49 -24.72
C LYS A 382 -11.06 -2.01 -23.29
N VAL A 383 -11.02 -1.12 -22.28
CA VAL A 383 -11.00 -1.51 -20.86
C VAL A 383 -12.27 -2.28 -20.50
N VAL A 384 -13.46 -1.80 -20.91
CA VAL A 384 -14.74 -2.50 -20.72
C VAL A 384 -14.71 -3.85 -21.45
N GLY A 385 -14.26 -3.90 -22.69
CA GLY A 385 -14.11 -5.15 -23.45
C GLY A 385 -13.23 -6.18 -22.74
N PHE A 386 -12.10 -5.74 -22.18
CA PHE A 386 -11.24 -6.59 -21.36
C PHE A 386 -11.95 -7.08 -20.09
N GLY A 387 -12.67 -6.19 -19.39
CA GLY A 387 -13.49 -6.55 -18.24
C GLY A 387 -14.55 -7.59 -18.58
N ALA A 388 -15.21 -7.49 -19.75
CA ALA A 388 -16.16 -8.47 -20.23
C ALA A 388 -15.52 -9.85 -20.42
N ASP A 389 -14.34 -9.90 -21.07
CA ASP A 389 -13.60 -11.14 -21.27
C ASP A 389 -13.21 -11.80 -19.93
N VAL A 390 -12.83 -11.01 -18.92
CA VAL A 390 -12.52 -11.49 -17.57
C VAL A 390 -13.75 -12.13 -16.93
N LEU A 391 -14.89 -11.44 -16.93
CA LEU A 391 -16.12 -11.93 -16.30
C LEU A 391 -16.67 -13.19 -17.02
N ASP A 392 -16.58 -13.23 -18.34
CA ASP A 392 -16.98 -14.40 -19.14
C ASP A 392 -16.06 -15.59 -18.92
N ALA A 393 -14.74 -15.37 -18.87
CA ALA A 393 -13.76 -16.42 -18.58
C ALA A 393 -14.00 -17.05 -17.21
N LEU A 394 -14.23 -16.21 -16.19
CA LEU A 394 -14.60 -16.65 -14.84
C LEU A 394 -15.94 -17.39 -14.79
N SER A 395 -16.87 -17.04 -15.69
CA SER A 395 -18.14 -17.74 -15.87
C SER A 395 -18.02 -19.05 -16.69
N GLY A 396 -16.80 -19.44 -17.10
CA GLY A 396 -16.52 -20.70 -17.80
C GLY A 396 -16.32 -20.58 -19.32
N SER A 397 -16.27 -19.37 -19.89
CA SER A 397 -16.00 -19.16 -21.32
C SER A 397 -14.54 -19.49 -21.66
N ARG A 398 -14.32 -20.61 -22.35
CA ARG A 398 -12.99 -20.98 -22.87
C ARG A 398 -12.50 -20.01 -23.95
N SER A 399 -13.41 -19.43 -24.74
CA SER A 399 -13.04 -18.47 -25.78
C SER A 399 -12.43 -17.20 -25.18
N SER A 400 -13.10 -16.63 -24.18
CA SER A 400 -12.63 -15.43 -23.46
C SER A 400 -11.34 -15.71 -22.71
N LEU A 401 -11.23 -16.89 -22.06
CA LEU A 401 -10.00 -17.32 -21.43
C LEU A 401 -8.83 -17.42 -22.42
N ASN A 402 -9.04 -18.08 -23.57
CA ASN A 402 -8.02 -18.20 -24.61
C ASN A 402 -7.59 -16.83 -25.13
N LYS A 403 -8.55 -15.90 -25.31
CA LYS A 403 -8.28 -14.52 -25.73
C LYS A 403 -7.38 -13.81 -24.72
N LEU A 404 -7.69 -13.87 -23.42
CA LEU A 404 -6.87 -13.29 -22.34
C LEU A 404 -5.47 -13.89 -22.23
N HIS A 405 -5.22 -15.07 -22.84
CA HIS A 405 -3.92 -15.74 -22.81
C HIS A 405 -3.10 -15.55 -24.09
N GLN A 406 -3.69 -14.96 -25.14
CA GLN A 406 -2.94 -14.55 -26.32
C GLN A 406 -1.85 -13.56 -25.92
N LYS A 407 -0.70 -13.63 -26.59
CA LYS A 407 0.45 -12.75 -26.29
C LYS A 407 0.08 -11.26 -26.29
N SER A 408 -0.83 -10.84 -27.16
CA SER A 408 -1.32 -9.46 -27.24
C SER A 408 -2.23 -9.03 -26.09
N ALA A 409 -2.88 -9.97 -25.39
CA ALA A 409 -3.78 -9.67 -24.27
C ALA A 409 -3.15 -9.97 -22.90
N GLN A 410 -1.89 -10.43 -22.89
CA GLN A 410 -1.12 -10.57 -21.66
C GLN A 410 -0.86 -9.19 -21.07
N VAL A 411 -1.04 -9.06 -19.77
CA VAL A 411 -0.97 -7.78 -19.07
C VAL A 411 0.20 -7.78 -18.10
N TYR A 412 0.97 -6.69 -18.07
CA TYR A 412 2.07 -6.53 -17.13
C TYR A 412 1.57 -6.18 -15.71
N CYS A 413 2.44 -6.21 -14.69
CA CYS A 413 2.04 -5.95 -13.29
C CYS A 413 1.54 -4.52 -13.07
N SER A 414 2.11 -3.53 -13.76
CA SER A 414 1.63 -2.14 -13.70
C SER A 414 0.34 -1.95 -14.49
N GLU A 415 0.14 -2.70 -15.57
CA GLU A 415 -1.12 -2.67 -16.33
C GLU A 415 -2.26 -3.32 -15.55
N SER A 416 -2.05 -4.54 -15.04
CA SER A 416 -3.06 -5.26 -14.26
C SER A 416 -3.31 -4.61 -12.90
N GLY A 417 -2.26 -4.30 -12.15
CA GLY A 417 -2.34 -3.84 -10.77
C GLY A 417 -2.53 -2.33 -10.58
N MET A 418 -2.39 -1.53 -11.64
CA MET A 418 -2.67 -0.09 -11.58
C MET A 418 -3.64 0.32 -12.68
N HIS A 419 -3.29 0.15 -13.97
CA HIS A 419 -4.11 0.66 -15.08
C HIS A 419 -5.52 0.08 -15.12
N LEU A 420 -5.64 -1.23 -15.23
CA LEU A 420 -6.91 -1.93 -15.33
C LEU A 420 -7.66 -1.91 -13.99
N ALA A 421 -6.94 -2.09 -12.88
CA ALA A 421 -7.52 -2.07 -11.54
C ALA A 421 -8.21 -0.73 -11.23
N LEU A 422 -7.55 0.39 -11.53
CA LEU A 422 -8.12 1.72 -11.33
C LEU A 422 -9.25 2.00 -12.32
N ASN A 423 -9.05 1.75 -13.62
CA ASN A 423 -10.07 2.08 -14.60
C ASN A 423 -11.34 1.25 -14.44
N LEU A 424 -11.24 -0.08 -14.27
CA LEU A 424 -12.42 -0.91 -14.01
C LEU A 424 -13.01 -0.61 -12.61
N GLY A 425 -12.14 -0.48 -11.60
CA GLY A 425 -12.56 -0.23 -10.23
C GLY A 425 -13.29 1.10 -10.02
N LEU A 426 -12.97 2.13 -10.79
CA LEU A 426 -13.58 3.46 -10.66
C LEU A 426 -14.68 3.73 -11.68
N ASN A 427 -14.60 3.16 -12.90
CA ASN A 427 -15.61 3.38 -13.95
C ASN A 427 -16.64 2.27 -14.11
N ALA A 428 -16.39 1.06 -13.59
CA ALA A 428 -17.31 -0.07 -13.69
C ALA A 428 -17.61 -0.67 -12.30
N PRO A 429 -18.36 0.02 -11.43
CA PRO A 429 -18.92 -0.59 -10.22
C PRO A 429 -19.54 -1.97 -10.47
N LEU A 430 -19.13 -2.98 -9.69
CA LEU A 430 -19.71 -4.32 -9.75
C LEU A 430 -21.05 -4.35 -9.01
N ASN A 431 -22.04 -3.64 -9.53
CA ASN A 431 -23.44 -3.64 -9.06
C ASN A 431 -24.40 -3.99 -10.22
N LYS A 432 -25.68 -4.21 -9.89
CA LYS A 432 -26.66 -4.65 -10.88
C LYS A 432 -26.77 -3.70 -12.07
N GLN A 433 -26.88 -2.40 -11.80
CA GLN A 433 -27.13 -1.39 -12.82
C GLN A 433 -25.95 -1.34 -13.80
N THR A 434 -24.74 -1.10 -13.29
CA THR A 434 -23.55 -0.92 -14.13
C THR A 434 -23.19 -2.21 -14.87
N VAL A 435 -23.22 -3.37 -14.21
CA VAL A 435 -22.90 -4.64 -14.87
C VAL A 435 -23.91 -4.96 -15.97
N SER A 436 -25.21 -4.74 -15.72
CA SER A 436 -26.23 -4.98 -16.74
C SER A 436 -26.08 -4.06 -17.95
N GLN A 437 -25.67 -2.81 -17.72
CA GLN A 437 -25.48 -1.81 -18.76
C GLN A 437 -24.21 -2.07 -19.60
N LEU A 438 -23.09 -2.38 -18.95
CA LEU A 438 -21.79 -2.52 -19.62
C LEU A 438 -21.54 -3.92 -20.18
N PHE A 439 -22.02 -4.95 -19.49
CA PHE A 439 -21.71 -6.36 -19.78
C PHE A 439 -22.95 -7.21 -20.05
N GLY A 440 -24.14 -6.61 -20.07
CA GLY A 440 -25.42 -7.28 -20.31
C GLY A 440 -26.11 -7.80 -19.04
N ALA A 441 -27.44 -7.77 -19.04
CA ALA A 441 -28.27 -8.09 -17.88
C ALA A 441 -28.11 -9.53 -17.34
N SER A 442 -27.76 -10.49 -18.22
CA SER A 442 -27.53 -11.90 -17.83
C SER A 442 -26.21 -12.13 -17.11
N THR A 443 -25.30 -11.14 -17.12
CA THR A 443 -23.97 -11.22 -16.50
C THR A 443 -24.04 -10.96 -15.00
N TRP A 444 -24.91 -10.05 -14.55
CA TRP A 444 -25.00 -9.68 -13.13
C TRP A 444 -25.23 -10.85 -12.17
N PRO A 445 -26.20 -11.76 -12.40
CA PRO A 445 -26.41 -12.89 -11.48
C PRO A 445 -25.17 -13.78 -11.32
N LYS A 446 -24.37 -13.94 -12.38
CA LYS A 446 -23.14 -14.74 -12.36
C LYS A 446 -22.05 -14.03 -11.55
N VAL A 447 -21.85 -12.74 -11.80
CA VAL A 447 -20.91 -11.89 -11.06
C VAL A 447 -21.25 -11.88 -9.57
N LEU A 448 -22.51 -11.62 -9.23
CA LEU A 448 -22.98 -11.60 -7.84
C LEU A 448 -22.74 -12.95 -7.16
N SER A 449 -23.00 -14.07 -7.84
CA SER A 449 -22.71 -15.40 -7.31
C SER A 449 -21.23 -15.58 -7.00
N MET A 450 -20.34 -15.21 -7.93
CA MET A 450 -18.89 -15.34 -7.73
C MET A 450 -18.37 -14.47 -6.59
N VAL A 451 -18.85 -13.23 -6.52
CA VAL A 451 -18.44 -12.28 -5.48
C VAL A 451 -18.94 -12.72 -4.11
N ASN A 452 -20.16 -13.25 -4.01
CA ASN A 452 -20.73 -13.79 -2.77
C ASN A 452 -20.04 -15.08 -2.28
N GLU A 453 -19.22 -15.75 -3.10
CA GLU A 453 -18.32 -16.79 -2.59
C GLU A 453 -17.27 -16.20 -1.63
N GLY A 454 -17.01 -14.89 -1.71
CA GLY A 454 -16.07 -14.17 -0.86
C GLY A 454 -14.70 -14.84 -0.85
N ARG A 455 -14.19 -15.15 0.35
CA ARG A 455 -12.90 -15.87 0.52
C ARG A 455 -12.88 -17.28 -0.07
N ASN A 456 -14.04 -17.91 -0.31
CA ASN A 456 -14.10 -19.26 -0.84
C ASN A 456 -13.83 -19.31 -2.35
N PHE A 457 -13.99 -18.20 -3.06
CA PHE A 457 -13.72 -18.08 -4.50
C PHE A 457 -12.32 -18.60 -4.88
N TRP A 458 -11.34 -18.34 -4.03
CA TRP A 458 -9.94 -18.75 -4.23
C TRP A 458 -9.59 -20.11 -3.60
N LYS A 459 -10.47 -20.69 -2.78
CA LYS A 459 -10.20 -21.94 -2.02
C LYS A 459 -10.87 -23.17 -2.63
N ASN A 460 -11.97 -22.98 -3.33
CA ASN A 460 -12.86 -24.06 -3.69
C ASN A 460 -12.37 -24.91 -4.89
N GLY A 461 -11.29 -24.50 -5.57
CA GLY A 461 -10.80 -25.16 -6.78
C GLY A 461 -11.80 -25.20 -7.93
N LYS A 462 -12.96 -24.54 -7.79
CA LYS A 462 -14.05 -24.51 -8.79
C LYS A 462 -13.73 -23.57 -9.94
N HIS A 463 -13.04 -22.48 -9.61
CA HIS A 463 -12.50 -21.53 -10.57
C HIS A 463 -11.04 -21.90 -10.82
N LEU A 464 -10.66 -22.18 -12.08
CA LEU A 464 -9.31 -22.60 -12.47
C LEU A 464 -8.26 -21.66 -11.86
N ASP A 465 -7.43 -22.17 -10.95
CA ASP A 465 -6.10 -21.58 -10.71
C ASP A 465 -5.27 -21.98 -11.94
N TYR A 466 -5.36 -21.20 -13.03
CA TYR A 466 -4.70 -21.56 -14.31
C TYR A 466 -3.17 -21.74 -14.16
N TYR A 467 -2.61 -21.26 -13.06
CA TYR A 467 -1.20 -21.40 -12.69
C TYR A 467 -0.93 -22.69 -11.90
N GLY A 468 -1.08 -23.84 -12.56
CA GLY A 468 -0.47 -25.10 -12.14
C GLY A 468 1.01 -25.17 -12.54
N SER A 469 1.67 -26.29 -12.22
CA SER A 469 3.06 -26.63 -12.58
C SER A 469 3.25 -26.85 -14.09
N GLY A 470 2.92 -25.84 -14.89
CA GLY A 470 3.24 -25.80 -16.32
C GLY A 470 4.72 -25.45 -16.55
N SER A 471 5.21 -25.77 -17.74
CA SER A 471 6.57 -25.48 -18.24
C SER A 471 6.97 -24.00 -18.21
N ASP A 472 6.00 -23.11 -18.02
CA ASP A 472 6.14 -21.66 -18.19
C ASP A 472 6.77 -20.98 -16.96
N GLY A 473 7.12 -21.72 -15.90
CA GLY A 473 7.94 -21.23 -14.77
C GLY A 473 7.29 -20.20 -13.84
N TYR A 474 6.07 -19.75 -14.14
CA TYR A 474 5.34 -18.70 -13.42
C TYR A 474 4.16 -19.27 -12.62
N VAL A 475 4.46 -19.90 -11.47
CA VAL A 475 3.42 -20.29 -10.50
C VAL A 475 3.04 -19.05 -9.68
N GLN A 476 1.80 -18.58 -9.82
CA GLN A 476 1.23 -17.67 -8.82
C GLN A 476 0.89 -18.48 -7.58
N ASN A 477 1.61 -18.25 -6.47
CA ASN A 477 1.23 -18.83 -5.19
C ASN A 477 -0.06 -18.13 -4.69
N SER A 478 -1.21 -18.74 -5.01
CA SER A 478 -2.57 -18.22 -4.76
C SER A 478 -2.96 -18.16 -3.28
N GLU A 479 -2.08 -18.56 -2.36
CA GLU A 479 -2.36 -18.61 -0.92
C GLU A 479 -2.70 -17.25 -0.31
N GLN A 480 -2.11 -16.16 -0.82
CA GLN A 480 -2.40 -14.82 -0.33
C GLN A 480 -3.72 -14.27 -0.86
N ASN A 481 -4.02 -14.58 -2.13
CA ASN A 481 -5.29 -14.22 -2.76
C ASN A 481 -6.46 -14.87 -2.01
N ARG A 482 -6.28 -16.08 -1.45
CA ARG A 482 -7.26 -16.79 -0.61
C ARG A 482 -7.67 -16.07 0.68
N MET A 483 -6.93 -15.04 1.08
CA MET A 483 -7.22 -14.28 2.29
C MET A 483 -7.94 -12.96 1.99
N VAL A 484 -8.01 -12.55 0.72
CA VAL A 484 -8.71 -11.34 0.31
C VAL A 484 -10.20 -11.60 0.28
N ASP A 485 -10.96 -10.72 0.92
CA ASP A 485 -12.42 -10.74 0.86
C ASP A 485 -12.89 -10.02 -0.40
N MET A 486 -13.88 -10.57 -1.08
CA MET A 486 -14.52 -9.93 -2.23
C MET A 486 -15.91 -9.47 -1.83
N GLU A 487 -16.32 -8.32 -2.35
CA GLU A 487 -17.67 -7.80 -2.15
C GLU A 487 -18.11 -7.04 -3.40
N GLU A 488 -19.41 -7.04 -3.63
CA GLU A 488 -20.03 -6.29 -4.71
C GLU A 488 -20.09 -4.81 -4.36
N ALA A 489 -20.13 -3.98 -5.39
CA ALA A 489 -20.37 -2.56 -5.18
C ALA A 489 -21.83 -2.35 -4.74
N PRO A 490 -22.11 -1.38 -3.86
CA PRO A 490 -23.48 -1.02 -3.53
C PRO A 490 -24.21 -0.46 -4.76
N ASP A 491 -25.54 -0.63 -4.79
CA ASP A 491 -26.39 -0.13 -5.89
C ASP A 491 -26.37 1.40 -6.01
N TRP A 492 -26.04 2.12 -4.93
CA TRP A 492 -25.88 3.58 -4.95
C TRP A 492 -24.52 4.04 -5.49
N LEU A 493 -23.53 3.15 -5.68
CA LEU A 493 -22.23 3.54 -6.22
C LEU A 493 -22.31 3.73 -7.73
N LYS A 494 -22.11 4.96 -8.18
CA LYS A 494 -22.04 5.31 -9.61
C LYS A 494 -20.60 5.27 -10.12
N PRO A 495 -20.37 5.17 -11.44
CA PRO A 495 -19.04 5.43 -12.02
C PRO A 495 -18.47 6.78 -11.56
N LEU A 496 -17.17 6.83 -11.24
CA LEU A 496 -16.53 8.01 -10.65
C LEU A 496 -16.72 9.28 -11.50
N LYS A 497 -16.61 9.14 -12.83
CA LYS A 497 -16.83 10.24 -13.78
C LYS A 497 -18.21 10.91 -13.67
N GLU A 498 -19.23 10.17 -13.22
CA GLU A 498 -20.58 10.72 -13.01
C GLU A 498 -20.71 11.47 -11.68
N ARG A 499 -19.80 11.21 -10.74
CA ARG A 499 -19.73 11.89 -9.45
C ARG A 499 -18.84 13.13 -9.50
N MET A 500 -17.83 13.12 -10.37
CA MET A 500 -16.85 14.19 -10.53
C MET A 500 -16.97 14.89 -11.90
N SER A 501 -18.12 15.46 -12.18
CA SER A 501 -18.40 16.05 -13.50
C SER A 501 -17.73 17.41 -13.72
N SER A 502 -17.08 17.99 -12.71
CA SER A 502 -16.50 19.34 -12.81
C SER A 502 -15.10 19.35 -13.44
N ARG A 503 -14.47 18.18 -13.57
CA ARG A 503 -13.13 18.02 -14.16
C ARG A 503 -13.23 17.31 -15.52
N PRO A 504 -12.71 17.91 -16.60
CA PRO A 504 -12.68 17.24 -17.88
C PRO A 504 -11.67 16.09 -17.83
N LEU A 505 -12.11 14.87 -18.13
CA LEU A 505 -11.18 13.76 -18.33
C LEU A 505 -10.45 13.94 -19.66
N SER A 506 -9.13 14.09 -19.61
CA SER A 506 -8.33 13.80 -20.80
C SER A 506 -8.39 12.30 -21.10
N ALA A 507 -8.10 11.90 -22.34
CA ALA A 507 -8.07 10.49 -22.77
C ALA A 507 -9.41 9.71 -22.72
N GLY A 508 -10.54 10.37 -23.02
CA GLY A 508 -11.76 9.64 -23.42
C GLY A 508 -12.43 8.82 -22.31
N GLY A 509 -12.26 9.22 -21.05
CA GLY A 509 -12.99 8.62 -19.91
C GLY A 509 -12.19 7.68 -19.03
N LEU A 510 -10.90 7.47 -19.32
CA LEU A 510 -9.99 6.72 -18.44
C LEU A 510 -9.64 7.56 -17.20
N VAL A 511 -9.71 6.96 -16.01
CA VAL A 511 -9.23 7.59 -14.77
C VAL A 511 -7.70 7.55 -14.70
N PHE A 512 -7.10 6.56 -15.37
CA PHE A 512 -5.67 6.43 -15.51
C PHE A 512 -5.36 6.05 -16.96
N ARG A 513 -4.73 6.94 -17.72
CA ARG A 513 -4.37 6.66 -19.11
C ARG A 513 -2.97 6.06 -19.18
N PRO A 514 -2.66 5.20 -20.15
CA PRO A 514 -1.28 4.88 -20.46
C PRO A 514 -0.49 6.11 -20.90
N TRP A 515 0.82 6.02 -20.82
CA TRP A 515 1.73 6.96 -21.43
C TRP A 515 2.07 6.57 -22.86
N ASP A 516 2.22 7.59 -23.69
CA ASP A 516 2.93 7.49 -24.96
C ASP A 516 4.39 7.91 -24.80
N SER A 517 5.15 7.83 -25.89
CA SER A 517 6.57 8.17 -25.87
C SER A 517 6.83 9.66 -25.57
N ALA A 518 5.92 10.56 -25.93
CA ALA A 518 6.06 11.97 -25.64
C ALA A 518 5.85 12.22 -24.14
N ASP A 519 4.88 11.55 -23.51
CA ASP A 519 4.67 11.58 -22.07
C ASP A 519 5.90 11.09 -21.31
N MET A 520 6.55 10.02 -21.79
CA MET A 520 7.78 9.49 -21.16
C MET A 520 8.93 10.50 -21.21
N ILE A 521 9.16 11.12 -22.37
CA ILE A 521 10.22 12.13 -22.54
C ILE A 521 9.92 13.37 -21.69
N GLU A 522 8.68 13.85 -21.72
CA GLU A 522 8.23 14.98 -20.92
C GLU A 522 8.35 14.71 -19.43
N HIS A 523 7.94 13.53 -18.98
CA HIS A 523 8.04 13.15 -17.58
C HIS A 523 9.50 13.13 -17.12
N PHE A 524 10.40 12.53 -17.91
CA PHE A 524 11.83 12.55 -17.60
C PHE A 524 12.38 13.99 -17.45
N ILE A 525 12.02 14.88 -18.38
CA ILE A 525 12.41 16.29 -18.34
C ILE A 525 11.87 16.98 -17.06
N LYS A 526 10.67 16.62 -16.62
CA LYS A 526 10.06 17.17 -15.39
C LYS A 526 10.75 16.68 -14.12
N THR A 527 11.13 15.40 -14.04
CA THR A 527 11.46 14.75 -12.77
C THR A 527 12.95 14.59 -12.49
N ALA A 528 13.80 14.36 -13.51
CA ALA A 528 15.20 14.02 -13.27
C ALA A 528 16.00 15.17 -12.63
N VAL A 529 15.86 16.38 -13.18
CA VAL A 529 16.41 17.63 -12.61
C VAL A 529 15.38 18.73 -12.88
N PRO A 530 14.50 19.08 -11.92
CA PRO A 530 13.41 20.01 -12.18
C PRO A 530 13.90 21.41 -12.59
N ARG A 531 13.48 21.87 -13.77
CA ARG A 531 13.85 23.19 -14.32
C ARG A 531 12.99 24.34 -13.81
N LYS A 532 11.74 24.06 -13.46
CA LYS A 532 10.77 25.09 -13.05
C LYS A 532 11.26 25.83 -11.80
N GLY A 533 11.48 27.14 -11.93
CA GLY A 533 12.04 27.99 -10.87
C GLY A 533 13.57 27.88 -10.71
N ARG A 534 14.26 27.21 -11.64
CA ARG A 534 15.73 27.03 -11.70
C ARG A 534 16.26 27.20 -13.13
N GLU A 535 15.75 28.18 -13.90
CA GLU A 535 16.02 28.39 -15.33
C GLU A 535 17.46 28.90 -15.64
N THR A 536 18.47 28.13 -15.25
CA THR A 536 19.89 28.46 -15.43
C THR A 536 20.53 27.57 -16.49
N TRP A 537 21.64 28.03 -17.08
CA TRP A 537 22.44 27.23 -18.02
C TRP A 537 22.93 25.92 -17.39
N ALA A 538 23.34 25.93 -16.12
CA ALA A 538 23.82 24.73 -15.44
C ALA A 538 22.73 23.65 -15.37
N VAL A 539 21.50 24.04 -15.05
CA VAL A 539 20.34 23.13 -15.01
C VAL A 539 19.98 22.63 -16.41
N SER A 540 19.89 23.52 -17.40
CA SER A 540 19.54 23.12 -18.78
C SER A 540 20.62 22.21 -19.41
N ASN A 541 21.90 22.50 -19.15
CA ASN A 541 23.02 21.66 -19.60
C ASN A 541 22.97 20.27 -18.96
N THR A 542 22.74 20.20 -17.65
CA THR A 542 22.62 18.95 -16.90
C THR A 542 21.45 18.10 -17.41
N GLN A 543 20.26 18.70 -17.57
CA GLN A 543 19.10 18.02 -18.12
C GLN A 543 19.38 17.45 -19.52
N ALA A 544 20.04 18.21 -20.39
CA ALA A 544 20.38 17.76 -21.73
C ALA A 544 21.40 16.62 -21.74
N GLU A 545 22.38 16.64 -20.82
CA GLU A 545 23.34 15.55 -20.65
C GLU A 545 22.68 14.27 -20.15
N LEU A 546 21.85 14.37 -19.10
CA LEU A 546 21.11 13.24 -18.56
C LEU A 546 20.15 12.64 -19.59
N LEU A 547 19.45 13.47 -20.36
CA LEU A 547 18.57 13.02 -21.44
C LEU A 547 19.38 12.32 -22.55
N GLY A 548 20.57 12.83 -22.86
CA GLY A 548 21.49 12.18 -23.80
C GLY A 548 21.99 10.82 -23.30
N TRP A 549 22.28 10.68 -22.00
CA TRP A 549 22.67 9.39 -21.41
C TRP A 549 21.51 8.41 -21.35
N ALA A 550 20.29 8.90 -21.09
CA ALA A 550 19.06 8.12 -21.02
C ALA A 550 18.56 7.59 -22.37
N LYS A 551 19.02 8.18 -23.49
CA LYS A 551 18.55 7.88 -24.85
C LYS A 551 18.48 6.36 -25.15
N PRO A 552 19.50 5.52 -24.86
CA PRO A 552 19.41 4.08 -25.11
C PRO A 552 18.31 3.40 -24.30
N GLY A 553 18.20 3.69 -23.00
CA GLY A 553 17.18 3.11 -22.13
C GLY A 553 15.76 3.57 -22.48
N ILE A 554 15.58 4.83 -22.93
CA ILE A 554 14.29 5.32 -23.44
C ILE A 554 13.90 4.55 -24.69
N PHE A 555 14.81 4.39 -25.66
CA PHE A 555 14.51 3.61 -26.86
C PHE A 555 14.22 2.14 -26.55
N HIS A 556 14.94 1.55 -25.60
CA HIS A 556 14.65 0.21 -25.09
C HIS A 556 13.24 0.12 -24.50
N SER A 557 12.83 1.10 -23.69
CA SER A 557 11.47 1.14 -23.13
C SER A 557 10.38 1.27 -24.20
N LEU A 558 10.71 1.82 -25.37
CA LEU A 558 9.85 1.91 -26.55
C LEU A 558 9.92 0.68 -27.46
N GLY A 559 10.62 -0.39 -27.06
CA GLY A 559 10.73 -1.63 -27.83
C GLY A 559 11.79 -1.61 -28.94
N PHE A 560 12.71 -0.64 -28.91
CA PHE A 560 13.86 -0.60 -29.83
C PHE A 560 15.13 -1.06 -29.12
N GLY A 561 15.95 -1.85 -29.82
CA GLY A 561 17.22 -2.33 -29.28
C GLY A 561 18.16 -2.77 -30.40
N HIS A 562 19.22 -3.50 -30.07
CA HIS A 562 20.22 -3.93 -31.05
C HIS A 562 19.61 -4.68 -32.25
N ASN A 563 18.62 -5.55 -32.00
CA ASN A 563 17.97 -6.38 -33.02
C ASN A 563 16.81 -5.68 -33.75
N ASN A 564 16.36 -4.53 -33.23
CA ASN A 564 15.27 -3.72 -33.79
C ASN A 564 15.61 -2.24 -33.56
N PRO A 565 16.53 -1.66 -34.33
CA PRO A 565 17.02 -0.31 -34.05
C PRO A 565 15.90 0.73 -34.24
N PRO A 566 15.95 1.85 -33.48
CA PRO A 566 14.99 2.94 -33.66
C PRO A 566 15.11 3.53 -35.07
N PRO A 567 14.00 3.97 -35.70
CA PRO A 567 14.04 4.53 -37.03
C PRO A 567 14.85 5.86 -37.03
N PRO A 568 15.67 6.15 -38.06
CA PRO A 568 16.51 7.35 -38.09
C PRO A 568 15.77 8.68 -37.80
N PRO A 569 14.53 8.90 -38.30
CA PRO A 569 13.76 10.09 -37.94
C PRO A 569 13.52 10.26 -36.43
N LEU A 570 13.29 9.17 -35.69
CA LEU A 570 13.11 9.20 -34.24
C LEU A 570 14.43 9.60 -33.54
N VAL A 571 15.56 9.07 -34.02
CA VAL A 571 16.89 9.38 -33.49
C VAL A 571 17.21 10.86 -33.66
N MET A 572 17.00 11.40 -34.87
CA MET A 572 17.23 12.82 -35.19
C MET A 572 16.32 13.75 -34.40
N LEU A 573 15.05 13.36 -34.23
CA LEU A 573 14.10 14.10 -33.44
C LEU A 573 14.52 14.16 -31.97
N PHE A 574 14.97 13.04 -31.40
CA PHE A 574 15.47 12.99 -30.03
C PHE A 574 16.69 13.89 -29.84
N ASP A 575 17.62 13.92 -30.80
CA ASP A 575 18.78 14.82 -30.77
C ASP A 575 18.37 16.30 -30.86
N THR A 576 17.30 16.60 -31.60
CA THR A 576 16.71 17.95 -31.66
C THR A 576 16.12 18.35 -30.31
N ILE A 577 15.40 17.43 -29.64
CA ILE A 577 14.88 17.66 -28.28
C ILE A 577 16.03 17.94 -27.32
N ILE A 578 17.09 17.12 -27.30
CA ILE A 578 18.27 17.34 -26.45
C ILE A 578 18.87 18.74 -26.70
N SER A 579 19.02 19.13 -27.98
CA SER A 579 19.56 20.43 -28.36
C SER A 579 18.71 21.58 -27.80
N LYS A 580 17.38 21.49 -27.91
CA LYS A 580 16.47 22.49 -27.34
C LYS A 580 16.48 22.49 -25.81
N VAL A 581 16.49 21.32 -25.17
CA VAL A 581 16.59 21.20 -23.71
C VAL A 581 17.84 21.92 -23.17
N ARG A 582 18.96 21.85 -23.89
CA ARG A 582 20.23 22.49 -23.49
C ARG A 582 20.15 24.02 -23.44
N GLN A 583 19.23 24.63 -24.20
CA GLN A 583 19.08 26.09 -24.28
C GLN A 583 18.51 26.68 -22.99
N THR A 584 18.89 27.92 -22.69
CA THR A 584 18.28 28.73 -21.64
C THR A 584 17.04 29.44 -22.19
N TYR A 585 15.97 29.48 -21.41
CA TYR A 585 14.68 30.10 -21.74
C TYR A 585 14.25 30.96 -20.55
N ASP A 586 13.48 32.02 -20.82
CA ASP A 586 13.03 32.99 -19.81
C ASP A 586 12.10 32.38 -18.76
N SER A 587 11.44 31.27 -19.08
CA SER A 587 10.58 30.53 -18.17
C SER A 587 10.48 29.05 -18.55
N TYR A 588 10.04 28.23 -17.60
CA TYR A 588 9.67 26.85 -17.88
C TYR A 588 8.59 26.72 -18.97
N ASP A 589 7.60 27.62 -18.98
CA ASP A 589 6.53 27.59 -19.98
C ASP A 589 7.05 27.93 -21.39
N ALA A 590 8.01 28.86 -21.50
CA ALA A 590 8.67 29.16 -22.77
C ALA A 590 9.50 27.97 -23.29
N PHE A 591 10.22 27.29 -22.40
CA PHE A 591 10.91 26.04 -22.70
C PHE A 591 9.94 24.96 -23.19
N ARG A 592 8.83 24.74 -22.46
CA ARG A 592 7.79 23.77 -22.81
C ARG A 592 7.19 24.05 -24.18
N ALA A 593 6.85 25.30 -24.46
CA ALA A 593 6.35 25.72 -25.76
C ALA A 593 7.37 25.44 -26.88
N ALA A 594 8.67 25.61 -26.61
CA ALA A 594 9.73 25.39 -27.59
C ALA A 594 9.93 23.92 -27.98
N ILE A 595 9.73 22.97 -27.06
CA ILE A 595 9.88 21.53 -27.32
C ILE A 595 8.57 20.84 -27.75
N GLN A 596 7.43 21.50 -27.60
CA GLN A 596 6.11 20.92 -27.90
C GLN A 596 6.00 20.40 -29.35
N PRO A 597 6.50 21.10 -30.40
CA PRO A 597 6.44 20.59 -31.76
C PRO A 597 7.18 19.27 -31.93
N GLU A 598 8.33 19.10 -31.26
CA GLU A 598 9.10 17.86 -31.32
C GLU A 598 8.44 16.74 -30.53
N LEU A 599 7.82 17.04 -29.38
CA LEU A 599 7.03 16.06 -28.63
C LEU A 599 5.85 15.57 -29.47
N MET A 600 5.16 16.47 -30.18
CA MET A 600 4.08 16.09 -31.10
C MET A 600 4.60 15.26 -32.29
N ALA A 601 5.76 15.60 -32.85
CA ALA A 601 6.38 14.80 -33.91
C ALA A 601 6.79 13.41 -33.41
N ALA A 602 7.27 13.30 -32.16
CA ALA A 602 7.64 12.02 -31.56
C ALA A 602 6.39 11.16 -31.44
N GLN A 603 5.30 11.74 -30.93
CA GLN A 603 4.01 11.07 -30.85
C GLN A 603 3.55 10.53 -32.21
N GLN A 604 3.80 11.21 -33.34
CA GLN A 604 3.43 10.69 -34.67
C GLN A 604 4.29 9.50 -35.13
N ILE A 605 5.56 9.46 -34.75
CA ILE A 605 6.49 8.40 -35.17
C ILE A 605 6.27 7.10 -34.38
N VAL A 606 5.91 7.23 -33.10
CA VAL A 606 5.74 6.12 -32.14
C VAL A 606 4.32 6.11 -31.55
N ALA A 607 3.34 6.60 -32.30
CA ALA A 607 1.94 6.68 -31.88
C ALA A 607 1.40 5.30 -31.47
N PRO A 608 0.49 5.25 -30.48
CA PRO A 608 -0.33 4.08 -30.27
C PRO A 608 -1.04 3.67 -31.58
N LYS A 609 -0.75 2.47 -32.07
CA LYS A 609 -1.40 1.84 -33.21
C LYS A 609 -2.79 1.36 -32.80
N SER A 610 -3.59 0.96 -33.78
CA SER A 610 -4.98 0.57 -33.56
C SER A 610 -5.15 -0.60 -32.58
N GLY A 611 -4.17 -1.51 -32.49
CA GLY A 611 -4.13 -2.59 -31.49
C GLY A 611 -3.93 -2.05 -30.08
N GLY A 612 -2.94 -1.17 -29.89
CA GLY A 612 -2.52 -0.63 -28.60
C GLY A 612 -1.00 -0.58 -28.45
N GLU A 613 -0.28 -1.08 -29.46
CA GLU A 613 1.17 -0.96 -29.62
C GLU A 613 1.56 0.52 -29.65
N GLY A 614 2.50 0.98 -28.83
CA GLY A 614 2.99 2.35 -28.67
C GLY A 614 2.53 2.99 -27.37
N ALA A 615 1.65 2.34 -26.62
CA ALA A 615 1.17 2.77 -25.31
C ALA A 615 1.71 1.86 -24.20
N PHE A 616 2.16 2.46 -23.11
CA PHE A 616 2.82 1.75 -22.02
C PHE A 616 2.44 2.31 -20.66
N VAL A 617 2.47 1.47 -19.63
CA VAL A 617 2.29 1.89 -18.23
C VAL A 617 3.57 1.54 -17.46
N PRO A 618 4.52 2.48 -17.35
CA PRO A 618 5.71 2.26 -16.55
C PRO A 618 5.35 2.15 -15.06
N PRO A 619 6.01 1.28 -14.28
CA PRO A 619 5.83 1.24 -12.83
C PRO A 619 6.03 2.60 -12.15
N HIS A 620 6.99 3.41 -12.62
CA HIS A 620 7.27 4.71 -12.03
C HIS A 620 6.19 5.78 -12.28
N MET A 621 5.24 5.53 -13.19
CA MET A 621 4.13 6.44 -13.47
C MET A 621 3.25 6.73 -12.23
N VAL A 622 3.29 5.89 -11.20
CA VAL A 622 2.64 6.18 -9.91
C VAL A 622 3.05 7.52 -9.31
N THR A 623 4.28 7.98 -9.55
CA THR A 623 4.80 9.21 -8.94
C THR A 623 4.19 10.46 -9.56
N SER A 624 3.78 10.40 -10.83
CA SER A 624 3.29 11.55 -11.59
C SER A 624 1.81 11.87 -11.38
N ILE A 625 1.06 11.00 -10.70
CA ILE A 625 -0.39 11.20 -10.50
C ILE A 625 -0.59 12.12 -9.28
N GLU A 626 -0.48 13.42 -9.51
CA GLU A 626 -0.49 14.43 -8.44
C GLU A 626 -1.84 15.13 -8.27
N GLY A 627 -2.75 14.94 -9.22
CA GLY A 627 -4.06 15.57 -9.31
C GLY A 627 -4.07 16.75 -10.28
N ASP A 628 -3.42 16.59 -11.43
CA ASP A 628 -3.41 17.55 -12.53
C ASP A 628 -4.84 17.87 -13.02
N ALA A 629 -5.02 18.98 -13.74
CA ALA A 629 -6.33 19.54 -14.06
C ALA A 629 -7.30 18.57 -14.76
N ASP A 630 -6.77 17.58 -15.46
CA ASP A 630 -7.46 16.54 -16.21
C ASP A 630 -7.53 15.17 -15.51
N GLU A 631 -7.04 15.07 -14.27
CA GLU A 631 -7.12 13.87 -13.43
C GLU A 631 -8.33 13.93 -12.48
N LEU A 632 -8.95 12.79 -12.17
CA LEU A 632 -10.02 12.68 -11.14
C LEU A 632 -9.48 12.23 -9.77
N ILE A 633 -8.29 11.65 -9.78
CA ILE A 633 -7.62 11.14 -8.59
C ILE A 633 -6.20 11.67 -8.55
N ALA A 634 -5.63 11.74 -7.35
CA ALA A 634 -4.20 11.75 -7.14
C ALA A 634 -3.79 10.47 -6.41
N LEU A 635 -2.51 10.11 -6.49
CA LEU A 635 -1.93 9.16 -5.54
C LEU A 635 -1.24 9.91 -4.41
N GLU A 636 -1.56 9.55 -3.17
CA GLU A 636 -0.91 10.09 -1.98
C GLU A 636 0.04 9.04 -1.41
N PRO A 637 1.32 9.37 -1.16
CA PRO A 637 2.24 8.45 -0.52
C PRO A 637 1.76 8.18 0.91
N VAL A 638 1.77 6.92 1.32
CA VAL A 638 1.38 6.48 2.68
C VAL A 638 2.60 6.24 3.55
N GLY A 639 3.68 5.81 2.93
CA GLY A 639 4.93 5.51 3.58
C GLY A 639 5.62 4.31 2.95
N GLN A 640 6.82 4.06 3.43
CA GLN A 640 7.78 3.15 2.84
C GLN A 640 7.95 1.92 3.71
N LEU A 641 7.59 0.76 3.16
CA LEU A 641 7.75 -0.53 3.80
C LEU A 641 9.22 -0.94 3.80
N PHE A 642 9.81 -1.01 4.99
CA PHE A 642 11.12 -1.60 5.21
C PHE A 642 11.03 -2.78 6.15
N HIS A 643 11.89 -3.77 5.94
CA HIS A 643 11.98 -4.88 6.87
C HIS A 643 12.48 -4.34 8.22
N ILE A 644 11.86 -4.75 9.31
CA ILE A 644 12.12 -4.22 10.66
C ILE A 644 13.62 -4.24 11.04
N ASP A 645 14.39 -5.20 10.52
CA ASP A 645 15.83 -5.32 10.79
C ASP A 645 16.65 -4.10 10.36
N THR A 646 16.18 -3.34 9.36
CA THR A 646 16.83 -2.12 8.88
C THR A 646 16.29 -0.86 9.55
N LEU A 647 15.39 -1.01 10.51
CA LEU A 647 14.77 0.08 11.25
C LEU A 647 15.04 -0.04 12.75
N GLN A 648 14.89 1.07 13.45
CA GLN A 648 14.90 1.14 14.91
C GLN A 648 13.78 2.06 15.38
N LYS A 649 13.16 1.75 16.52
CA LYS A 649 12.12 2.59 17.10
C LYS A 649 12.72 3.92 17.59
N THR A 650 11.99 5.01 17.35
CA THR A 650 12.33 6.36 17.85
C THR A 650 11.92 6.57 19.28
#